data_AF-A0A9D9DPW7-F1
#
_entry.id   AF-A0A9D9DPW7-F1
#
_cell.length_a   1.000
_cell.length_b   1.000
_cell.length_c   1.000
_cell.angle_alpha   90.00
_cell.angle_beta   90.00
_cell.angle_gamma   90.00
#
_symmetry.space_group_name_H-M   'P 1'
#
loop_
_entity.id
_entity.type
_entity.pdbx_description
1 polymer ?
#
loop_
_entity_poly.entity_id
_entity_poly.type
_entity_poly.pdbx_seq_one_letter_code
_entity_poly.pdbx_strand_id
1 'polypeptide(L)'
;MTDKLSFFNEFKLPTASSVNLSAAVSKNNGNSEKLPSNTQSQNTSVRDEFVKIKRKNGLFEKLYDWLKNKTGLGKGSKKLEADIAQYENGSKSEADVRKNLDKYRVSQYNAQQILGDAASIGAGMGVFSLLNNKLKIMAAKNKVGIKPFAIFSDVAEEVKPVKKFVSFFEKMGKTKRLAIAGIFSAIAGAFVKSIVIAADRIGSKGYKSAIPKDKEHRTDRYRDQKALNKEKNHENFKNIYTGGLNGILSGFAGLCGGILGVPLVIASNLGLRYVQSQKDKGIKPSFKDFTEKFKDNAIINSASSLILALPLIKKARYNKVLSKNLDKVTAKLKDVNLTMPFKSTATAYTELKDMLLSSSKLSEIIGANVPVSTKIENLIAENIFAAKFIQNSGNFDELAKALKESCPPSRTVDEAEKLISETFGKKYVLSKLLGVGTVAETYLAKNTETGKEVCIKLLKNGINAEKITADKNKMIEIVKSKISDEKQLQYYIRNIEDLAEAIGKEVDLNNELHSAQELAKFSKYANVVKPFEIKNNIYIMEKAPGISLKTLQDVSSLEAAKNYYSKKLEKFKSEKNEFGVIYCKDEINHIEQKIARIKENSPDFASIDITPKEIDRLLSQYIKVKTEQFDSIHKGGKVLHGDTHPGNIYVDLNALKSGKGNALTLVDTGNTIKLSMEQSKNALKLDQYIRRGNVKDISSYVVEGAILPDGMTEKAALEIVETDLRKIFFDNESALQYMNNDSLLALTSNIMRKHNIIPGSTQLNLEKAKHASDQSFHDIVQSLVNTKYSSLNTESKKDKAKLTFMISKDVASWGARLLKAKKLQELHNMSQYPFKQIITNAKNPNMPATNSEDYLTYKFKQDMTNTFETLKYDSDV
;
A
#
# COMPACT_ATOMS: atom_id res chain seq x y z
N MET A 1 -8.67 23.46 -2.68
CA MET A 1 -8.33 22.52 -1.60
C MET A 1 -9.20 21.25 -1.73
N THR A 2 -9.39 20.73 -2.95
CA THR A 2 -10.32 19.60 -3.21
C THR A 2 -9.95 18.76 -4.43
N ASP A 3 -8.68 18.77 -4.88
CA ASP A 3 -8.24 17.96 -6.03
C ASP A 3 -7.13 16.98 -5.64
N LYS A 4 -7.46 16.03 -4.78
CA LYS A 4 -6.55 14.95 -4.36
C LYS A 4 -7.29 13.61 -4.33
N LEU A 5 -7.43 12.93 -5.48
CA LEU A 5 -7.45 11.45 -5.66
C LEU A 5 -7.97 11.03 -7.05
N SER A 6 -7.12 11.00 -8.08
CA SER A 6 -7.52 10.39 -9.38
C SER A 6 -6.38 9.71 -10.15
N PHE A 7 -5.45 9.06 -9.45
CA PHE A 7 -4.18 8.60 -10.04
C PHE A 7 -4.20 7.20 -10.74
N PHE A 8 -5.32 6.45 -10.76
CA PHE A 8 -5.32 5.05 -11.25
C PHE A 8 -6.01 4.78 -12.61
N ASN A 9 -6.35 5.80 -13.41
CA ASN A 9 -7.27 5.62 -14.55
C ASN A 9 -6.69 5.55 -15.98
N GLU A 10 -5.37 5.43 -16.19
CA GLU A 10 -4.82 5.36 -17.56
C GLU A 10 -4.16 4.02 -17.90
N PHE A 11 -5.00 3.03 -18.24
CA PHE A 11 -4.67 2.01 -19.22
C PHE A 11 -5.69 2.07 -20.35
N LYS A 12 -5.32 2.70 -21.47
CA LYS A 12 -6.10 2.62 -22.72
C LYS A 12 -5.94 1.23 -23.31
N LEU A 13 -7.00 0.43 -23.31
CA LEU A 13 -7.14 -0.69 -24.24
C LEU A 13 -7.54 -0.15 -25.62
N PRO A 14 -7.07 -0.76 -26.74
CA PRO A 14 -7.48 -0.35 -28.08
C PRO A 14 -8.99 -0.50 -28.25
N THR A 15 -9.64 0.54 -28.75
CA THR A 15 -11.04 0.51 -29.19
C THR A 15 -11.16 -0.38 -30.41
N ALA A 16 -11.76 -1.57 -30.25
CA ALA A 16 -12.25 -2.38 -31.36
C ALA A 16 -13.78 -2.21 -31.46
N SER A 17 -14.22 -1.09 -32.03
CA SER A 17 -15.56 -1.00 -32.59
C SER A 17 -15.59 -1.79 -33.90
N SER A 18 -16.66 -2.57 -34.08
CA SER A 18 -16.99 -3.42 -35.23
C SER A 18 -16.08 -4.63 -35.50
N VAL A 19 -16.31 -5.73 -34.77
CA VAL A 19 -16.12 -7.08 -35.34
C VAL A 19 -17.50 -7.70 -35.50
N ASN A 20 -18.00 -7.65 -36.73
CA ASN A 20 -19.19 -8.37 -37.16
C ASN A 20 -18.81 -9.86 -37.24
N LEU A 21 -19.28 -10.66 -36.28
CA LEU A 21 -18.84 -12.05 -36.08
C LEU A 21 -19.34 -13.04 -37.15
N SER A 22 -20.06 -12.57 -38.18
CA SER A 22 -20.61 -13.40 -39.26
C SER A 22 -19.82 -13.33 -40.58
N ALA A 23 -18.82 -12.45 -40.73
CA ALA A 23 -18.15 -12.21 -42.02
C ALA A 23 -16.79 -12.89 -42.20
N ALA A 24 -16.17 -13.47 -41.15
CA ALA A 24 -14.82 -14.04 -41.23
C ALA A 24 -14.77 -15.54 -41.57
N VAL A 25 -15.86 -16.13 -42.06
CA VAL A 25 -15.95 -17.57 -42.40
C VAL A 25 -16.09 -17.84 -43.90
N SER A 26 -16.18 -16.81 -44.75
CA SER A 26 -16.26 -17.03 -46.21
C SER A 26 -15.44 -16.01 -46.98
N LYS A 27 -14.16 -16.31 -47.16
CA LYS A 27 -13.31 -15.97 -48.33
C LYS A 27 -11.85 -16.32 -48.01
N ASN A 28 -11.46 -17.54 -48.37
CA ASN A 28 -10.12 -17.87 -48.85
C ASN A 28 -10.18 -19.25 -49.52
N ASN A 29 -10.94 -19.32 -50.63
CA ASN A 29 -10.67 -20.27 -51.70
C ASN A 29 -9.93 -19.47 -52.78
N GLY A 30 -8.76 -19.94 -53.19
CA GLY A 30 -8.03 -19.39 -54.34
C GLY A 30 -6.60 -18.96 -54.02
N ASN A 31 -5.68 -19.93 -53.94
CA ASN A 31 -4.44 -19.95 -54.73
C ASN A 31 -3.55 -21.09 -54.25
N SER A 32 -3.61 -22.18 -55.01
CA SER A 32 -2.68 -23.30 -54.95
C SER A 32 -1.39 -22.92 -55.67
N GLU A 33 -0.40 -22.42 -54.94
CA GLU A 33 0.99 -22.51 -55.39
C GLU A 33 1.61 -23.80 -54.83
N LYS A 34 1.87 -24.74 -55.74
CA LYS A 34 2.64 -25.96 -55.46
C LYS A 34 4.06 -25.55 -55.06
N LEU A 35 4.44 -25.79 -53.80
CA LEU A 35 5.86 -25.89 -53.42
C LEU A 35 6.35 -27.33 -53.69
N PRO A 36 7.59 -27.50 -54.19
CA PRO A 36 8.08 -28.79 -54.65
C PRO A 36 8.29 -29.76 -53.49
N SER A 37 7.83 -30.99 -53.72
CA SER A 37 8.03 -32.15 -52.88
C SER A 37 9.52 -32.51 -52.83
N ASN A 38 10.18 -32.17 -51.73
CA ASN A 38 11.37 -32.89 -51.32
C ASN A 38 11.37 -33.01 -49.80
N THR A 39 10.65 -34.03 -49.31
CA THR A 39 10.78 -34.48 -47.92
C THR A 39 11.41 -35.86 -47.98
N GLN A 40 12.74 -35.92 -47.85
CA GLN A 40 13.37 -37.13 -47.34
C GLN A 40 12.79 -37.39 -45.95
N SER A 41 12.01 -38.47 -45.85
CA SER A 41 11.54 -39.04 -44.60
C SER A 41 12.75 -39.45 -43.75
N GLN A 42 13.11 -38.64 -42.76
CA GLN A 42 13.98 -39.09 -41.67
C GLN A 42 13.15 -39.98 -40.75
N ASN A 43 13.38 -41.29 -40.80
CA ASN A 43 12.92 -42.26 -39.81
C ASN A 43 13.51 -41.89 -38.44
N THR A 44 12.78 -41.13 -37.62
CA THR A 44 13.17 -40.88 -36.22
C THR A 44 12.82 -42.07 -35.35
N SER A 45 13.76 -42.54 -34.53
CA SER A 45 13.55 -43.66 -33.62
C SER A 45 12.48 -43.35 -32.57
N VAL A 46 11.77 -44.38 -32.07
CA VAL A 46 10.77 -44.26 -30.99
C VAL A 46 11.38 -43.62 -29.73
N ARG A 47 12.68 -43.85 -29.49
CA ARG A 47 13.46 -43.22 -28.42
C ARG A 47 13.58 -41.70 -28.61
N ASP A 48 13.91 -41.26 -29.81
CA ASP A 48 14.05 -39.83 -30.13
C ASP A 48 12.73 -39.09 -29.97
N GLU A 49 11.63 -39.73 -30.37
CA GLU A 49 10.29 -39.18 -30.21
C GLU A 49 9.89 -39.08 -28.72
N PHE A 50 10.21 -40.08 -27.91
CA PHE A 50 10.01 -40.03 -26.45
C PHE A 50 10.84 -38.93 -25.78
N VAL A 51 12.11 -38.77 -26.15
CA VAL A 51 12.98 -37.69 -25.65
C VAL A 51 12.45 -36.32 -26.08
N LYS A 52 11.96 -36.17 -27.32
CA LYS A 52 11.31 -34.93 -27.80
C LYS A 52 10.07 -34.59 -26.96
N ILE A 53 9.23 -35.58 -26.65
CA ILE A 53 8.04 -35.40 -25.81
C ILE A 53 8.43 -34.98 -24.39
N LYS A 54 9.42 -35.64 -23.76
CA LYS A 54 9.91 -35.32 -22.41
C LYS A 54 10.56 -33.94 -22.32
N ARG A 55 11.21 -33.47 -23.40
CA ARG A 55 11.77 -32.10 -23.52
C ARG A 55 10.69 -31.01 -23.57
N LYS A 56 9.49 -31.33 -24.08
CA LYS A 56 8.35 -30.40 -24.12
C LYS A 56 7.67 -30.24 -22.76
N ASN A 57 7.76 -31.22 -21.85
CA ASN A 57 7.15 -31.16 -20.51
C ASN A 57 7.63 -29.95 -19.69
N GLY A 58 6.66 -29.16 -19.22
CA GLY A 58 6.82 -28.06 -18.28
C GLY A 58 6.87 -28.51 -16.83
N LEU A 59 6.61 -27.57 -15.90
CA LEU A 59 6.65 -27.83 -14.47
C LEU A 59 5.49 -28.72 -14.00
N PHE A 60 4.28 -28.50 -14.53
CA PHE A 60 3.08 -29.24 -14.13
C PHE A 60 3.02 -30.62 -14.77
N GLU A 61 3.45 -30.79 -16.02
CA GLU A 61 3.54 -32.12 -16.64
C GLU A 61 4.58 -32.99 -15.95
N LYS A 62 5.70 -32.41 -15.47
CA LYS A 62 6.69 -33.13 -14.65
C LYS A 62 6.11 -33.57 -13.30
N LEU A 63 5.32 -32.72 -12.65
CA LEU A 63 4.65 -33.06 -11.40
C LEU A 63 3.56 -34.13 -11.61
N TYR A 64 2.78 -34.01 -12.68
CA TYR A 64 1.75 -34.98 -13.05
C TYR A 64 2.36 -36.33 -13.46
N ASP A 65 3.48 -36.31 -14.18
CA ASP A 65 4.26 -37.50 -14.51
C ASP A 65 4.84 -38.19 -13.27
N TRP A 66 5.38 -37.40 -12.32
CA TRP A 66 5.84 -37.91 -11.03
C TRP A 66 4.70 -38.57 -10.25
N LEU A 67 3.51 -37.98 -10.21
CA LEU A 67 2.32 -38.56 -9.60
C LEU A 67 1.94 -39.90 -10.23
N LYS A 68 1.85 -39.97 -11.57
CA LYS A 68 1.55 -41.23 -12.30
C LYS A 68 2.58 -42.33 -12.00
N ASN A 69 3.86 -41.96 -11.95
CA ASN A 69 4.95 -42.88 -11.63
C ASN A 69 4.91 -43.38 -10.17
N LYS A 70 4.37 -42.58 -9.24
CA LYS A 70 4.29 -42.92 -7.81
C LYS A 70 3.03 -43.71 -7.44
N THR A 71 1.89 -43.40 -8.07
CA THR A 71 0.61 -44.03 -7.76
C THR A 71 0.33 -45.28 -8.61
N GLY A 72 1.08 -45.51 -9.68
CA GLY A 72 0.85 -46.61 -10.63
C GLY A 72 -0.41 -46.44 -11.50
N LEU A 73 -1.16 -45.35 -11.32
CA LEU A 73 -2.39 -45.06 -12.05
C LEU A 73 -2.07 -44.37 -13.38
N GLY A 74 -2.26 -45.10 -14.48
CA GLY A 74 -1.97 -44.66 -15.85
C GLY A 74 -0.57 -45.04 -16.33
N LYS A 75 -0.17 -44.51 -17.51
CA LYS A 75 1.20 -44.69 -18.05
C LYS A 75 2.03 -43.42 -17.78
N GLY A 76 2.98 -43.53 -16.86
CA GLY A 76 4.01 -42.52 -16.58
C GLY A 76 5.30 -42.79 -17.36
N SER A 77 6.24 -41.84 -17.33
CA SER A 77 7.50 -41.93 -18.09
C SER A 77 8.28 -43.21 -17.80
N LYS A 78 8.28 -43.72 -16.55
CA LYS A 78 9.04 -44.91 -16.16
C LYS A 78 8.50 -46.18 -16.83
N LYS A 79 7.17 -46.29 -16.92
CA LYS A 79 6.51 -47.43 -17.59
C LYS A 79 6.73 -47.39 -19.10
N LEU A 80 6.80 -46.19 -19.67
CA LEU A 80 7.08 -46.01 -21.09
C LEU A 80 8.57 -46.22 -21.43
N GLU A 81 9.49 -45.85 -20.55
CA GLU A 81 10.92 -46.19 -20.66
C GLU A 81 11.13 -47.71 -20.64
N ALA A 82 10.40 -48.45 -19.80
CA ALA A 82 10.39 -49.90 -19.80
C ALA A 82 9.78 -50.49 -21.09
N ASP A 83 8.67 -49.94 -21.59
CA ASP A 83 8.05 -50.36 -22.86
C ASP A 83 9.00 -50.15 -24.06
N ILE A 84 9.77 -49.05 -24.08
CA ILE A 84 10.76 -48.74 -25.13
C ILE A 84 11.95 -49.69 -25.05
N ALA A 85 12.48 -49.96 -23.85
CA ALA A 85 13.58 -50.92 -23.67
C ALA A 85 13.18 -52.35 -24.09
N GLN A 86 11.93 -52.76 -23.84
CA GLN A 86 11.40 -54.05 -24.31
C GLN A 86 11.30 -54.13 -25.84
N TYR A 87 10.99 -53.02 -26.52
CA TYR A 87 11.02 -52.95 -27.99
C TYR A 87 12.44 -52.97 -28.54
N GLU A 88 13.37 -52.23 -27.93
CA GLU A 88 14.80 -52.23 -28.31
C GLU A 88 15.42 -53.63 -28.19
N ASN A 89 14.92 -54.46 -27.28
CA ASN A 89 15.32 -55.85 -27.08
C ASN A 89 14.44 -56.87 -27.85
N GLY A 90 13.60 -56.43 -28.80
CA GLY A 90 12.78 -57.30 -29.66
C GLY A 90 11.58 -57.99 -28.99
N SER A 91 11.30 -57.71 -27.72
CA SER A 91 10.28 -58.38 -26.90
C SER A 91 8.88 -57.74 -26.98
N LYS A 92 8.71 -56.68 -27.79
CA LYS A 92 7.47 -55.89 -27.89
C LYS A 92 7.31 -55.26 -29.27
N SER A 93 6.09 -55.21 -29.79
CA SER A 93 5.82 -54.64 -31.11
C SER A 93 5.99 -53.11 -31.13
N GLU A 94 6.49 -52.57 -32.24
CA GLU A 94 6.62 -51.11 -32.43
C GLU A 94 5.26 -50.41 -32.36
N ALA A 95 4.21 -51.04 -32.90
CA ALA A 95 2.85 -50.51 -32.92
C ALA A 95 2.30 -50.30 -31.51
N ASP A 96 2.55 -51.22 -30.59
CA ASP A 96 2.11 -51.11 -29.20
C ASP A 96 2.87 -50.03 -28.43
N VAL A 97 4.18 -49.91 -28.66
CA VAL A 97 4.98 -48.85 -28.03
C VAL A 97 4.59 -47.48 -28.56
N ARG A 98 4.35 -47.33 -29.87
CA ARG A 98 3.85 -46.08 -30.47
C ARG A 98 2.46 -45.69 -29.95
N LYS A 99 1.54 -46.66 -29.83
CA LYS A 99 0.21 -46.42 -29.22
C LYS A 99 0.33 -45.94 -27.76
N ASN A 100 1.27 -46.48 -27.00
CA ASN A 100 1.52 -46.07 -25.61
C ASN A 100 2.22 -44.71 -25.50
N LEU A 101 3.14 -44.42 -26.41
CA LEU A 101 3.81 -43.13 -26.56
C LEU A 101 2.79 -42.03 -26.90
N ASP A 102 1.84 -42.32 -27.79
CA ASP A 102 0.75 -41.42 -28.14
C ASP A 102 -0.19 -41.16 -26.97
N LYS A 103 -0.58 -42.21 -26.22
CA LYS A 103 -1.38 -42.07 -25.00
C LYS A 103 -0.66 -41.21 -23.95
N TYR A 104 0.65 -41.40 -23.79
CA TYR A 104 1.47 -40.57 -22.89
C TYR A 104 1.49 -39.10 -23.33
N ARG A 105 1.79 -38.84 -24.60
CA ARG A 105 1.81 -37.50 -25.22
C ARG A 105 0.49 -36.76 -25.03
N VAL A 106 -0.63 -37.42 -25.36
CA VAL A 106 -1.97 -36.88 -25.22
C VAL A 106 -2.30 -36.61 -23.75
N SER A 107 -1.88 -37.48 -22.82
CA SER A 107 -2.11 -37.27 -21.38
C SER A 107 -1.39 -36.03 -20.83
N GLN A 108 -0.14 -35.79 -21.24
CA GLN A 108 0.64 -34.63 -20.77
C GLN A 108 0.09 -33.32 -21.34
N TYR A 109 -0.20 -33.30 -22.65
CA TYR A 109 -0.82 -32.14 -23.30
C TYR A 109 -2.19 -31.81 -22.69
N ASN A 110 -3.01 -32.82 -22.42
CA ASN A 110 -4.32 -32.62 -21.83
C ASN A 110 -4.22 -32.05 -20.40
N ALA A 111 -3.29 -32.54 -19.57
CA ALA A 111 -3.09 -32.06 -18.21
C ALA A 111 -2.75 -30.56 -18.16
N GLN A 112 -1.81 -30.12 -19.00
CA GLN A 112 -1.45 -28.70 -19.16
C GLN A 112 -2.65 -27.85 -19.59
N GLN A 113 -3.40 -28.32 -20.60
CA GLN A 113 -4.57 -27.60 -21.10
C GLN A 113 -5.70 -27.57 -20.07
N ILE A 114 -5.92 -28.62 -19.27
CA ILE A 114 -6.92 -28.66 -18.16
C ILE A 114 -6.59 -27.62 -17.11
N LEU A 115 -5.33 -27.50 -16.72
CA LEU A 115 -4.90 -26.47 -15.78
C LEU A 115 -5.12 -25.06 -16.35
N GLY A 116 -4.73 -24.83 -17.61
CA GLY A 116 -4.97 -23.58 -18.32
C GLY A 116 -6.45 -23.22 -18.39
N ASP A 117 -7.31 -24.17 -18.75
CA ASP A 117 -8.76 -23.97 -18.84
C ASP A 117 -9.40 -23.71 -17.47
N ALA A 118 -8.98 -24.43 -16.43
CA ALA A 118 -9.45 -24.20 -15.06
C ALA A 118 -9.08 -22.82 -14.55
N ALA A 119 -7.86 -22.36 -14.82
CA ALA A 119 -7.41 -21.02 -14.48
C ALA A 119 -8.19 -19.95 -15.26
N SER A 120 -8.42 -20.15 -16.55
CA SER A 120 -9.22 -19.24 -17.40
C SER A 120 -10.67 -19.14 -16.99
N ILE A 121 -11.32 -20.27 -16.68
CA ILE A 121 -12.71 -20.32 -16.19
C ILE A 121 -12.79 -19.63 -14.82
N GLY A 122 -11.82 -19.89 -13.93
CA GLY A 122 -11.73 -19.21 -12.64
C GLY A 122 -11.58 -17.69 -12.77
N ALA A 123 -10.75 -17.22 -13.71
CA ALA A 123 -10.53 -15.81 -13.98
C ALA A 123 -11.73 -15.13 -14.65
N GLY A 124 -12.27 -15.74 -15.71
CA GLY A 124 -13.45 -15.26 -16.42
C GLY A 124 -14.67 -15.14 -15.51
N MET A 125 -14.92 -16.16 -14.67
CA MET A 125 -15.97 -16.10 -13.65
C MET A 125 -15.63 -15.10 -12.55
N GLY A 126 -14.36 -14.94 -12.18
CA GLY A 126 -13.93 -13.95 -11.20
C GLY A 126 -14.32 -12.53 -11.61
N VAL A 127 -14.02 -12.16 -12.87
CA VAL A 127 -14.38 -10.86 -13.46
C VAL A 127 -15.89 -10.73 -13.61
N PHE A 128 -16.57 -11.75 -14.15
CA PHE A 128 -18.03 -11.76 -14.28
C PHE A 128 -18.72 -11.56 -12.93
N SER A 129 -18.30 -12.33 -11.93
CA SER A 129 -18.84 -12.29 -10.57
C SER A 129 -18.57 -10.95 -9.92
N LEU A 130 -17.39 -10.34 -10.11
CA LEU A 130 -17.08 -9.01 -9.59
C LEU A 130 -18.04 -7.96 -10.18
N LEU A 131 -18.23 -7.95 -11.50
CA LEU A 131 -19.13 -7.02 -12.18
C LEU A 131 -20.60 -7.24 -11.77
N ASN A 132 -21.07 -8.49 -11.79
CA ASN A 132 -22.42 -8.85 -11.37
C ASN A 132 -22.69 -8.50 -9.89
N ASN A 133 -21.72 -8.75 -9.01
CA ASN A 133 -21.85 -8.42 -7.60
C ASN A 133 -21.85 -6.91 -7.37
N LYS A 134 -21.02 -6.13 -8.08
CA LYS A 134 -21.08 -4.67 -8.06
C LYS A 134 -22.44 -4.15 -8.52
N LEU A 135 -23.02 -4.73 -9.57
CA LEU A 135 -24.38 -4.38 -10.03
C LEU A 135 -25.45 -4.66 -8.97
N LYS A 136 -25.41 -5.83 -8.33
CA LYS A 136 -26.34 -6.19 -7.24
C LYS A 136 -26.20 -5.26 -6.04
N ILE A 137 -24.96 -4.95 -5.65
CA ILE A 137 -24.67 -4.01 -4.56
C ILE A 137 -25.22 -2.62 -4.91
N MET A 138 -24.97 -2.12 -6.12
CA MET A 138 -25.47 -0.81 -6.57
C MET A 138 -27.00 -0.76 -6.57
N ALA A 139 -27.67 -1.81 -7.07
CA ALA A 139 -29.13 -1.89 -7.03
C ALA A 139 -29.68 -1.89 -5.59
N ALA A 140 -29.01 -2.56 -4.66
CA ALA A 140 -29.38 -2.55 -3.24
C ALA A 140 -29.11 -1.19 -2.58
N LYS A 141 -27.98 -0.53 -2.89
CA LYS A 141 -27.66 0.83 -2.41
C LYS A 141 -28.73 1.84 -2.83
N ASN A 142 -29.18 1.79 -4.08
CA ASN A 142 -30.25 2.66 -4.57
C ASN A 142 -31.57 2.47 -3.77
N LYS A 143 -31.88 1.24 -3.35
CA LYS A 143 -33.11 0.95 -2.57
C LYS A 143 -33.09 1.56 -1.17
N VAL A 144 -31.91 1.86 -0.61
CA VAL A 144 -31.76 2.49 0.72
C VAL A 144 -31.43 3.99 0.61
N GLY A 145 -31.67 4.61 -0.54
CA GLY A 145 -31.50 6.05 -0.73
C GLY A 145 -30.06 6.52 -0.97
N ILE A 146 -29.07 5.61 -1.04
CA ILE A 146 -27.69 5.97 -1.39
C ILE A 146 -27.63 6.28 -2.89
N LYS A 147 -27.34 7.53 -3.25
CA LYS A 147 -27.20 7.92 -4.67
C LYS A 147 -25.94 7.27 -5.26
N PRO A 148 -26.00 6.64 -6.45
CA PRO A 148 -24.85 6.02 -7.07
C PRO A 148 -23.75 7.02 -7.51
N PHE A 149 -24.04 8.32 -7.41
CA PHE A 149 -23.23 9.42 -7.93
C PHE A 149 -21.90 9.61 -7.20
N ALA A 150 -21.83 9.40 -5.88
CA ALA A 150 -20.64 9.70 -5.06
C ALA A 150 -19.44 8.74 -5.26
N ILE A 151 -19.64 7.55 -5.83
CA ILE A 151 -18.55 6.55 -5.97
C ILE A 151 -17.82 6.68 -7.32
N PHE A 152 -18.42 7.39 -8.28
CA PHE A 152 -17.82 7.66 -9.58
C PHE A 152 -17.59 9.17 -9.84
N SER A 153 -18.20 10.10 -9.11
CA SER A 153 -18.10 11.56 -9.32
C SER A 153 -16.67 12.09 -9.23
N ASP A 154 -15.88 11.64 -8.25
CA ASP A 154 -14.51 12.13 -8.02
C ASP A 154 -13.55 11.78 -9.18
N VAL A 155 -14.01 10.94 -10.10
CA VAL A 155 -13.32 10.59 -11.36
C VAL A 155 -14.11 11.04 -12.60
N ALA A 156 -15.44 11.14 -12.51
CA ALA A 156 -16.33 11.33 -13.65
C ALA A 156 -16.54 12.80 -14.04
N GLU A 157 -16.29 13.76 -13.16
CA GLU A 157 -16.47 15.18 -13.50
C GLU A 157 -15.37 15.72 -14.41
N GLU A 158 -14.16 15.19 -14.34
CA GLU A 158 -13.03 15.70 -15.13
C GLU A 158 -12.77 14.96 -16.45
N VAL A 159 -13.38 13.78 -16.66
CA VAL A 159 -13.06 12.90 -17.80
C VAL A 159 -14.30 12.54 -18.63
N LYS A 160 -14.56 13.34 -19.68
CA LYS A 160 -15.64 13.15 -20.69
C LYS A 160 -15.90 11.69 -21.15
N PRO A 161 -14.88 10.84 -21.42
CA PRO A 161 -15.11 9.44 -21.82
C PRO A 161 -15.61 8.54 -20.67
N VAL A 162 -15.27 8.82 -19.41
CA VAL A 162 -15.80 8.09 -18.24
C VAL A 162 -17.26 8.45 -18.01
N LYS A 163 -17.63 9.74 -18.11
CA LYS A 163 -19.02 10.19 -18.06
C LYS A 163 -19.88 9.57 -19.17
N LYS A 164 -19.33 9.45 -20.40
CA LYS A 164 -19.97 8.71 -21.50
C LYS A 164 -20.09 7.20 -21.22
N PHE A 165 -19.07 6.57 -20.64
CA PHE A 165 -19.09 5.14 -20.31
C PHE A 165 -20.09 4.83 -19.19
N VAL A 166 -20.11 5.62 -18.12
CA VAL A 166 -21.05 5.50 -16.98
C VAL A 166 -22.48 5.76 -17.43
N SER A 167 -22.75 6.84 -18.16
CA SER A 167 -24.10 7.11 -18.71
C SER A 167 -24.56 6.09 -19.75
N PHE A 168 -23.64 5.54 -20.56
CA PHE A 168 -23.92 4.42 -21.47
C PHE A 168 -24.23 3.13 -20.70
N PHE A 169 -23.51 2.87 -19.61
CA PHE A 169 -23.69 1.70 -18.74
C PHE A 169 -25.01 1.79 -17.95
N GLU A 170 -25.37 2.96 -17.45
CA GLU A 170 -26.62 3.24 -16.72
C GLU A 170 -27.86 3.14 -17.61
N LYS A 171 -27.78 3.55 -18.88
CA LYS A 171 -28.91 3.46 -19.84
C LYS A 171 -29.12 2.06 -20.43
N MET A 172 -28.26 1.08 -20.12
CA MET A 172 -28.37 -0.29 -20.64
C MET A 172 -29.25 -1.19 -19.77
N GLY A 173 -30.19 -1.90 -20.40
CA GLY A 173 -30.97 -2.97 -19.78
C GLY A 173 -30.10 -4.14 -19.30
N LYS A 174 -30.65 -4.95 -18.38
CA LYS A 174 -29.98 -6.09 -17.72
C LYS A 174 -29.21 -6.99 -18.70
N THR A 175 -29.80 -7.28 -19.85
CA THR A 175 -29.27 -8.14 -20.92
C THR A 175 -28.03 -7.57 -21.62
N LYS A 176 -27.97 -6.24 -21.86
CA LYS A 176 -26.81 -5.60 -22.51
C LYS A 176 -25.62 -5.46 -21.56
N ARG A 177 -25.87 -5.20 -20.27
CA ARG A 177 -24.81 -5.20 -19.23
C ARG A 177 -24.19 -6.59 -19.04
N LEU A 178 -25.00 -7.65 -19.16
CA LEU A 178 -24.56 -9.04 -19.13
C LEU A 178 -23.69 -9.42 -20.34
N ALA A 179 -24.00 -8.89 -21.52
CA ALA A 179 -23.18 -9.10 -22.72
C ALA A 179 -21.78 -8.47 -22.58
N ILE A 180 -21.67 -7.26 -22.02
CA ILE A 180 -20.39 -6.59 -21.74
C ILE A 180 -19.57 -7.34 -20.69
N ALA A 181 -20.20 -7.84 -19.62
CA ALA A 181 -19.53 -8.69 -18.65
C ALA A 181 -18.97 -9.97 -19.29
N GLY A 182 -19.70 -10.55 -20.25
CA GLY A 182 -19.22 -11.68 -21.06
C GLY A 182 -17.96 -11.37 -21.88
N ILE A 183 -17.85 -10.17 -22.46
CA ILE A 183 -16.67 -9.72 -23.21
C ILE A 183 -15.44 -9.58 -22.30
N PHE A 184 -15.59 -8.96 -21.11
CA PHE A 184 -14.48 -8.86 -20.15
C PHE A 184 -14.05 -10.21 -19.58
N SER A 185 -14.99 -11.11 -19.35
CA SER A 185 -14.70 -12.49 -18.96
C SER A 185 -13.92 -13.23 -20.04
N ALA A 186 -14.24 -13.01 -21.32
CA ALA A 186 -13.47 -13.52 -22.44
C ALA A 186 -12.02 -13.03 -22.40
N ILE A 187 -11.80 -11.72 -22.27
CA ILE A 187 -10.46 -11.14 -22.23
C ILE A 187 -9.64 -11.69 -21.06
N ALA A 188 -10.25 -11.79 -19.87
CA ALA A 188 -9.60 -12.34 -18.68
C ALA A 188 -9.25 -13.83 -18.84
N GLY A 189 -10.17 -14.62 -19.38
CA GLY A 189 -9.93 -16.04 -19.67
C GLY A 189 -8.80 -16.25 -20.68
N ALA A 190 -8.75 -15.44 -21.74
CA ALA A 190 -7.72 -15.46 -22.78
C ALA A 190 -6.33 -15.13 -22.22
N PHE A 191 -6.24 -14.07 -21.42
CA PHE A 191 -4.99 -13.60 -20.83
C PHE A 191 -4.45 -14.58 -19.78
N VAL A 192 -5.29 -15.08 -18.88
CA VAL A 192 -4.87 -16.00 -17.82
C VAL A 192 -4.43 -17.35 -18.39
N LYS A 193 -5.10 -17.88 -19.42
CA LYS A 193 -4.65 -19.13 -20.07
C LYS A 193 -3.22 -19.00 -20.58
N SER A 194 -2.97 -17.87 -21.22
CA SER A 194 -1.69 -17.55 -21.84
C SER A 194 -0.57 -17.44 -20.80
N ILE A 195 -0.83 -16.81 -19.65
CA ILE A 195 0.13 -16.70 -18.56
C ILE A 195 0.40 -18.04 -17.89
N VAL A 196 -0.64 -18.81 -17.57
CA VAL A 196 -0.48 -20.11 -16.88
C VAL A 196 0.31 -21.09 -17.76
N ILE A 197 0.00 -21.16 -19.05
CA ILE A 197 0.74 -22.00 -19.99
C ILE A 197 2.16 -21.46 -20.23
N ALA A 198 2.36 -20.14 -20.26
CA ALA A 198 3.71 -19.57 -20.35
C ALA A 198 4.56 -19.85 -19.10
N ALA A 199 3.97 -19.81 -17.90
CA ALA A 199 4.63 -20.11 -16.64
C ALA A 199 4.94 -21.61 -16.50
N ASP A 200 4.03 -22.48 -16.94
CA ASP A 200 4.26 -23.92 -16.98
C ASP A 200 5.42 -24.30 -17.90
N ARG A 201 5.59 -23.58 -19.03
CA ARG A 201 6.74 -23.74 -19.93
C ARG A 201 8.09 -23.33 -19.32
N ILE A 202 8.14 -22.72 -18.13
CA ILE A 202 9.40 -22.41 -17.44
C ILE A 202 10.11 -23.72 -17.12
N GLY A 203 11.34 -23.89 -17.62
CA GLY A 203 12.09 -25.15 -17.47
C GLY A 203 11.75 -26.24 -18.51
N SER A 204 10.89 -25.96 -19.49
CA SER A 204 10.75 -26.74 -20.73
C SER A 204 11.87 -26.38 -21.71
N LYS A 205 12.38 -27.36 -22.46
CA LYS A 205 13.35 -27.16 -23.55
C LYS A 205 12.67 -27.26 -24.93
N GLY A 206 11.34 -27.30 -24.98
CA GLY A 206 10.56 -27.59 -26.19
C GLY A 206 10.67 -26.59 -27.35
N TYR A 207 10.99 -25.31 -27.07
CA TYR A 207 11.17 -24.25 -28.08
C TYR A 207 12.60 -23.69 -28.11
N LYS A 208 13.57 -24.47 -27.57
CA LYS A 208 15.00 -24.18 -27.67
C LYS A 208 15.59 -25.10 -28.72
N SER A 209 16.31 -24.53 -29.69
CA SER A 209 17.01 -25.33 -30.69
C SER A 209 17.87 -26.40 -30.04
N ALA A 210 17.81 -27.62 -30.56
CA ALA A 210 18.66 -28.73 -30.14
C ALA A 210 20.06 -28.67 -30.78
N ILE A 211 20.27 -27.75 -31.74
CA ILE A 211 21.51 -27.58 -32.49
C ILE A 211 22.57 -26.88 -31.59
N PRO A 212 23.80 -27.43 -31.46
CA PRO A 212 24.88 -26.91 -30.60
C PRO A 212 25.23 -25.45 -30.88
N LYS A 213 25.80 -24.72 -29.91
CA LYS A 213 26.19 -23.29 -30.02
C LYS A 213 27.59 -23.04 -30.63
N ASP A 214 27.82 -23.46 -31.87
CA ASP A 214 29.05 -23.18 -32.63
C ASP A 214 28.84 -22.24 -33.84
N LYS A 215 29.95 -21.87 -34.50
CA LYS A 215 29.98 -21.02 -35.71
C LYS A 215 29.49 -21.78 -36.96
N GLU A 216 29.67 -23.09 -37.00
CA GLU A 216 29.39 -23.95 -38.16
C GLU A 216 27.89 -24.13 -38.40
N HIS A 217 27.10 -24.33 -37.33
CA HIS A 217 25.65 -24.53 -37.44
C HIS A 217 24.81 -23.28 -37.20
N ARG A 218 25.39 -22.08 -37.33
CA ARG A 218 24.72 -20.80 -37.02
C ARG A 218 23.45 -20.58 -37.87
N THR A 219 23.51 -20.91 -39.15
CA THR A 219 22.42 -20.69 -40.12
C THR A 219 21.26 -21.67 -39.89
N ASP A 220 21.58 -22.93 -39.63
CA ASP A 220 20.59 -23.97 -39.35
C ASP A 220 19.94 -23.79 -37.99
N ARG A 221 20.71 -23.37 -36.97
CA ARG A 221 20.16 -22.97 -35.67
C ARG A 221 19.21 -21.78 -35.80
N TYR A 222 19.51 -20.81 -36.65
CA TYR A 222 18.61 -19.68 -36.90
C TYR A 222 17.30 -20.11 -37.57
N ARG A 223 17.36 -20.99 -38.58
CA ARG A 223 16.17 -21.53 -39.26
C ARG A 223 15.32 -22.39 -38.32
N ASP A 224 15.93 -23.27 -37.55
CA ASP A 224 15.27 -24.10 -36.54
C ASP A 224 14.61 -23.22 -35.45
N GLN A 225 15.32 -22.21 -34.94
CA GLN A 225 14.76 -21.27 -33.97
C GLN A 225 13.59 -20.45 -34.55
N LYS A 226 13.62 -20.09 -35.85
CA LYS A 226 12.52 -19.39 -36.53
C LYS A 226 11.29 -20.30 -36.68
N ALA A 227 11.47 -21.57 -37.01
CA ALA A 227 10.39 -22.56 -37.08
C ALA A 227 9.75 -22.81 -35.70
N LEU A 228 10.58 -23.03 -34.67
CA LEU A 228 10.13 -23.18 -33.28
C LEU A 228 9.39 -21.94 -32.76
N ASN A 229 9.81 -20.73 -33.16
CA ASN A 229 9.11 -19.49 -32.83
C ASN A 229 7.74 -19.38 -33.54
N LYS A 230 7.61 -19.88 -34.78
CA LYS A 230 6.32 -19.92 -35.51
C LYS A 230 5.34 -20.89 -34.86
N GLU A 231 5.81 -22.08 -34.48
CA GLU A 231 5.02 -23.09 -33.74
C GLU A 231 4.56 -22.53 -32.38
N LYS A 232 5.48 -21.90 -31.64
CA LYS A 232 5.19 -21.22 -30.37
C LYS A 232 4.11 -20.14 -30.53
N ASN A 233 4.17 -19.32 -31.58
CA ASN A 233 3.20 -18.26 -31.82
C ASN A 233 1.82 -18.81 -32.20
N HIS A 234 1.75 -19.86 -33.00
CA HIS A 234 0.49 -20.53 -33.35
C HIS A 234 -0.18 -21.14 -32.10
N GLU A 235 0.60 -21.82 -31.26
CA GLU A 235 0.09 -22.40 -30.02
C GLU A 235 -0.35 -21.33 -29.00
N ASN A 236 0.40 -20.23 -28.90
CA ASN A 236 -0.01 -19.08 -28.08
C ASN A 236 -1.34 -18.48 -28.55
N PHE A 237 -1.53 -18.29 -29.86
CA PHE A 237 -2.79 -17.77 -30.40
C PHE A 237 -3.97 -18.69 -30.10
N LYS A 238 -3.78 -20.01 -30.27
CA LYS A 238 -4.78 -21.03 -29.90
C LYS A 238 -5.14 -20.99 -28.42
N ASN A 239 -4.16 -20.80 -27.54
CA ASN A 239 -4.37 -20.68 -26.10
C ASN A 239 -5.10 -19.38 -25.72
N ILE A 240 -4.83 -18.26 -26.39
CA ILE A 240 -5.59 -17.00 -26.23
C ILE A 240 -7.05 -17.21 -26.64
N TYR A 241 -7.29 -17.75 -27.83
CA TYR A 241 -8.64 -17.95 -28.37
C TYR A 241 -9.48 -18.88 -27.49
N THR A 242 -8.93 -20.05 -27.13
CA THR A 242 -9.63 -21.03 -26.28
C THR A 242 -9.81 -20.50 -24.85
N GLY A 243 -8.85 -19.75 -24.30
CA GLY A 243 -9.03 -19.06 -23.03
C GLY A 243 -10.16 -18.03 -23.08
N GLY A 244 -10.31 -17.33 -24.20
CA GLY A 244 -11.40 -16.39 -24.45
C GLY A 244 -12.78 -17.04 -24.43
N LEU A 245 -12.94 -18.13 -25.16
CA LEU A 245 -14.17 -18.93 -25.15
C LEU A 245 -14.51 -19.47 -23.77
N ASN A 246 -13.51 -19.94 -23.01
CA ASN A 246 -13.69 -20.42 -21.65
C ASN A 246 -14.18 -19.31 -20.71
N GLY A 247 -13.68 -18.09 -20.90
CA GLY A 247 -14.14 -16.90 -20.22
C GLY A 247 -15.63 -16.62 -20.47
N ILE A 248 -16.07 -16.69 -21.73
CA ILE A 248 -17.48 -16.51 -22.11
C ILE A 248 -18.36 -17.58 -21.48
N LEU A 249 -18.01 -18.86 -21.64
CA LEU A 249 -18.78 -20.01 -21.12
C LEU A 249 -18.94 -19.94 -19.59
N SER A 250 -17.91 -19.48 -18.89
CA SER A 250 -17.96 -19.29 -17.43
C SER A 250 -18.96 -18.20 -17.00
N GLY A 251 -19.11 -17.13 -17.78
CA GLY A 251 -20.11 -16.09 -17.55
C GLY A 251 -21.54 -16.60 -17.72
N PHE A 252 -21.78 -17.44 -18.74
CA PHE A 252 -23.07 -18.11 -18.95
C PHE A 252 -23.44 -19.08 -17.82
N ALA A 253 -22.49 -19.86 -17.27
CA ALA A 253 -22.78 -20.68 -16.08
C ALA A 253 -23.14 -19.86 -14.84
N GLY A 254 -22.58 -18.65 -14.71
CA GLY A 254 -22.97 -17.70 -13.67
C GLY A 254 -24.41 -17.19 -13.82
N LEU A 255 -24.96 -17.18 -15.04
CA LEU A 255 -26.32 -16.77 -15.36
C LEU A 255 -27.36 -17.87 -15.13
N CYS A 256 -27.05 -19.11 -15.50
CA CYS A 256 -27.98 -20.25 -15.43
C CYS A 256 -28.12 -20.88 -14.03
N GLY A 257 -27.97 -20.09 -12.96
CA GLY A 257 -28.38 -20.51 -11.60
C GLY A 257 -27.37 -21.31 -10.77
N GLY A 258 -26.07 -21.26 -11.07
CA GLY A 258 -25.04 -21.85 -10.19
C GLY A 258 -24.80 -23.34 -10.46
N ILE A 259 -24.96 -24.22 -9.45
CA ILE A 259 -24.50 -25.63 -9.45
C ILE A 259 -24.95 -26.42 -10.71
N LEU A 260 -26.10 -26.08 -11.30
CA LEU A 260 -26.64 -26.67 -12.53
C LEU A 260 -25.89 -26.26 -13.82
N GLY A 261 -25.19 -25.12 -13.83
CA GLY A 261 -24.38 -24.66 -14.98
C GLY A 261 -22.97 -25.27 -15.03
N VAL A 262 -22.52 -25.91 -13.93
CA VAL A 262 -21.21 -26.56 -13.84
C VAL A 262 -21.09 -27.75 -14.79
N PRO A 263 -22.06 -28.69 -14.86
CA PRO A 263 -22.06 -29.76 -15.85
C PRO A 263 -22.02 -29.25 -17.30
N LEU A 264 -22.73 -28.15 -17.60
CA LEU A 264 -22.79 -27.56 -18.94
C LEU A 264 -21.41 -27.03 -19.38
N VAL A 265 -20.71 -26.30 -18.50
CA VAL A 265 -19.36 -25.78 -18.78
C VAL A 265 -18.35 -26.90 -18.94
N ILE A 266 -18.44 -27.97 -18.12
CA ILE A 266 -17.58 -29.14 -18.24
C ILE A 266 -17.83 -29.84 -19.59
N ALA A 267 -19.08 -30.08 -19.96
CA ALA A 267 -19.46 -30.72 -21.21
C ALA A 267 -19.05 -29.90 -22.44
N SER A 268 -19.29 -28.59 -22.45
CA SER A 268 -18.91 -27.70 -23.55
C SER A 268 -17.40 -27.61 -23.75
N ASN A 269 -16.61 -27.57 -22.67
CA ASN A 269 -15.15 -27.55 -22.75
C ASN A 269 -14.56 -28.85 -23.31
N LEU A 270 -15.06 -29.99 -22.85
CA LEU A 270 -14.62 -31.30 -23.33
C LEU A 270 -15.02 -31.52 -24.80
N GLY A 271 -16.23 -31.10 -25.18
CA GLY A 271 -16.70 -31.14 -26.57
C GLY A 271 -15.88 -30.25 -27.50
N LEU A 272 -15.57 -29.01 -27.09
CA LEU A 272 -14.74 -28.08 -27.88
C LEU A 272 -13.34 -28.61 -28.15
N ARG A 273 -12.67 -29.17 -27.13
CA ARG A 273 -11.35 -29.78 -27.27
C ARG A 273 -11.35 -30.97 -28.22
N TYR A 274 -12.39 -31.81 -28.12
CA TYR A 274 -12.56 -32.94 -29.01
C TYR A 274 -12.69 -32.48 -30.47
N VAL A 275 -13.63 -31.56 -30.75
CA VAL A 275 -13.84 -30.99 -32.10
C VAL A 275 -12.56 -30.36 -32.64
N GLN A 276 -11.83 -29.62 -31.81
CA GLN A 276 -10.60 -28.95 -32.25
C GLN A 276 -9.45 -29.94 -32.52
N SER A 277 -9.32 -30.99 -31.70
CA SER A 277 -8.32 -32.05 -31.92
C SER A 277 -8.55 -32.84 -33.22
N GLN A 278 -9.82 -32.97 -33.64
CA GLN A 278 -10.19 -33.63 -34.89
C GLN A 278 -9.94 -32.73 -36.10
N LYS A 279 -10.25 -31.43 -35.97
CA LYS A 279 -9.95 -30.43 -36.99
C LYS A 279 -8.44 -30.33 -37.28
N ASP A 280 -7.60 -30.37 -36.26
CA ASP A 280 -6.14 -30.36 -36.41
C ASP A 280 -5.61 -31.61 -37.15
N LYS A 281 -6.37 -32.71 -37.15
CA LYS A 281 -6.04 -33.97 -37.85
C LYS A 281 -6.75 -34.11 -39.20
N GLY A 282 -7.57 -33.14 -39.60
CA GLY A 282 -8.41 -33.23 -40.81
C GLY A 282 -9.56 -34.25 -40.71
N ILE A 283 -9.90 -34.70 -39.50
CA ILE A 283 -10.92 -35.74 -39.25
C ILE A 283 -12.25 -35.08 -38.86
N LYS A 284 -13.38 -35.64 -39.32
CA LYS A 284 -14.72 -35.18 -38.89
C LYS A 284 -15.02 -35.64 -37.45
N PRO A 285 -15.48 -34.75 -36.54
CA PRO A 285 -15.86 -35.16 -35.19
C PRO A 285 -17.05 -36.12 -35.21
N SER A 286 -17.01 -37.23 -34.46
CA SER A 286 -18.15 -38.13 -34.26
C SER A 286 -18.51 -38.30 -32.77
N PHE A 287 -19.79 -38.46 -32.47
CA PHE A 287 -20.27 -38.61 -31.08
C PHE A 287 -19.83 -39.93 -30.43
N LYS A 288 -19.74 -41.01 -31.24
CA LYS A 288 -19.29 -42.34 -30.80
C LYS A 288 -17.81 -42.33 -30.41
N ASP A 289 -16.94 -41.73 -31.22
CA ASP A 289 -15.50 -41.60 -30.92
C ASP A 289 -15.23 -40.62 -29.76
N PHE A 290 -16.08 -39.60 -29.57
CA PHE A 290 -16.04 -38.74 -28.38
C PHE A 290 -16.32 -39.52 -27.09
N THR A 291 -17.37 -40.33 -27.07
CA THR A 291 -17.76 -41.12 -25.88
C THR A 291 -16.76 -42.22 -25.56
N GLU A 292 -16.14 -42.83 -26.58
CA GLU A 292 -15.08 -43.84 -26.43
C GLU A 292 -13.80 -43.23 -25.83
N LYS A 293 -13.33 -42.09 -26.38
CA LYS A 293 -12.17 -41.34 -25.82
C LYS A 293 -12.44 -40.73 -24.43
N PHE A 294 -13.71 -40.44 -24.13
CA PHE A 294 -14.14 -39.97 -22.82
C PHE A 294 -14.09 -41.09 -21.76
N LYS A 295 -14.44 -42.33 -22.12
CA LYS A 295 -14.32 -43.51 -21.25
C LYS A 295 -12.86 -43.91 -21.04
N ASP A 296 -12.03 -43.87 -22.09
CA ASP A 296 -10.61 -44.24 -22.04
C ASP A 296 -9.74 -43.34 -21.13
N ASN A 297 -10.23 -42.15 -20.77
CA ASN A 297 -9.54 -41.18 -19.90
C ASN A 297 -10.34 -40.85 -18.62
N ALA A 298 -11.16 -41.78 -18.13
CA ALA A 298 -12.10 -41.55 -17.02
C ALA A 298 -11.49 -40.87 -15.79
N ILE A 299 -10.25 -41.19 -15.41
CA ILE A 299 -9.53 -40.58 -14.27
C ILE A 299 -9.17 -39.11 -14.53
N ILE A 300 -8.70 -38.79 -15.74
CA ILE A 300 -8.41 -37.40 -16.12
C ILE A 300 -9.73 -36.63 -16.20
N ASN A 301 -10.78 -37.22 -16.77
CA ASN A 301 -12.08 -36.56 -16.92
C ASN A 301 -12.77 -36.31 -15.56
N SER A 302 -12.68 -37.24 -14.60
CA SER A 302 -13.22 -37.05 -13.25
C SER A 302 -12.42 -36.03 -12.43
N ALA A 303 -11.08 -36.09 -12.46
CA ALA A 303 -10.22 -35.10 -11.83
C ALA A 303 -10.38 -33.70 -12.46
N SER A 304 -10.49 -33.62 -13.78
CA SER A 304 -10.76 -32.37 -14.53
C SER A 304 -12.09 -31.76 -14.13
N SER A 305 -13.14 -32.59 -14.07
CA SER A 305 -14.47 -32.15 -13.67
C SER A 305 -14.46 -31.54 -12.27
N LEU A 306 -13.74 -32.17 -11.33
CA LEU A 306 -13.59 -31.66 -9.96
C LEU A 306 -12.81 -30.34 -9.91
N ILE A 307 -11.67 -30.26 -10.63
CA ILE A 307 -10.82 -29.06 -10.69
C ILE A 307 -11.59 -27.87 -11.31
N LEU A 308 -12.36 -28.11 -12.37
CA LEU A 308 -13.17 -27.10 -13.06
C LEU A 308 -14.39 -26.69 -12.20
N ALA A 309 -14.99 -27.62 -11.45
CA ALA A 309 -16.18 -27.38 -10.64
C ALA A 309 -15.90 -26.58 -9.36
N LEU A 310 -14.76 -26.79 -8.70
CA LEU A 310 -14.47 -26.19 -7.39
C LEU A 310 -14.53 -24.65 -7.36
N PRO A 311 -13.89 -23.91 -8.30
CA PRO A 311 -14.02 -22.45 -8.36
C PRO A 311 -15.46 -22.01 -8.63
N LEU A 312 -16.17 -22.71 -9.52
CA LEU A 312 -17.55 -22.41 -9.91
C LEU A 312 -18.51 -22.56 -8.73
N ILE A 313 -18.42 -23.66 -7.98
CA ILE A 313 -19.25 -23.94 -6.80
C ILE A 313 -19.00 -22.88 -5.71
N LYS A 314 -17.74 -22.55 -5.42
CA LYS A 314 -17.40 -21.53 -4.41
C LYS A 314 -17.98 -20.16 -4.76
N LYS A 315 -17.86 -19.72 -6.02
CA LYS A 315 -18.39 -18.43 -6.48
C LYS A 315 -19.92 -18.41 -6.58
N ALA A 316 -20.54 -19.50 -7.00
CA ALA A 316 -22.01 -19.62 -7.00
C ALA A 316 -22.59 -19.53 -5.58
N ARG A 317 -21.99 -20.25 -4.62
CA ARG A 317 -22.36 -20.15 -3.19
C ARG A 317 -22.18 -18.72 -2.68
N TYR A 318 -21.05 -18.07 -3.01
CA TYR A 318 -20.81 -16.67 -2.64
C TYR A 318 -21.91 -15.74 -3.14
N ASN A 319 -22.26 -15.83 -4.43
CA ASN A 319 -23.25 -14.96 -5.06
C ASN A 319 -24.67 -15.18 -4.51
N LYS A 320 -25.02 -16.42 -4.17
CA LYS A 320 -26.29 -16.76 -3.52
C LYS A 320 -26.39 -16.11 -2.13
N VAL A 321 -25.35 -16.26 -1.33
CA VAL A 321 -25.26 -15.64 0.01
C VAL A 321 -25.27 -14.12 -0.09
N LEU A 322 -24.53 -13.54 -1.05
CA LEU A 322 -24.53 -12.10 -1.31
C LEU A 322 -25.93 -11.59 -1.62
N SER A 323 -26.65 -12.22 -2.55
CA SER A 323 -28.02 -11.80 -2.89
C SER A 323 -28.94 -11.86 -1.67
N LYS A 324 -28.95 -12.98 -0.95
CA LYS A 324 -29.76 -13.12 0.27
C LYS A 324 -29.44 -12.03 1.31
N ASN A 325 -28.17 -11.76 1.55
CA ASN A 325 -27.77 -10.80 2.57
C ASN A 325 -27.94 -9.35 2.10
N LEU A 326 -27.83 -9.05 0.81
CA LEU A 326 -28.18 -7.72 0.28
C LEU A 326 -29.67 -7.41 0.49
N ASP A 327 -30.56 -8.40 0.31
CA ASP A 327 -32.00 -8.20 0.55
C ASP A 327 -32.26 -7.91 2.04
N LYS A 328 -31.61 -8.65 2.94
CA LYS A 328 -31.68 -8.39 4.39
C LYS A 328 -31.16 -7.00 4.77
N VAL A 329 -29.97 -6.63 4.30
CA VAL A 329 -29.34 -5.33 4.60
C VAL A 329 -30.19 -4.18 4.06
N THR A 330 -30.75 -4.36 2.86
CA THR A 330 -31.69 -3.40 2.29
C THR A 330 -32.90 -3.25 3.21
N ALA A 331 -33.56 -4.34 3.60
CA ALA A 331 -34.71 -4.29 4.50
C ALA A 331 -34.37 -3.65 5.87
N LYS A 332 -33.16 -3.91 6.38
CA LYS A 332 -32.67 -3.40 7.66
C LYS A 332 -32.38 -1.90 7.67
N LEU A 333 -31.93 -1.32 6.55
CA LEU A 333 -31.47 0.07 6.46
C LEU A 333 -32.41 0.97 5.64
N LYS A 334 -33.44 0.41 5.03
CA LYS A 334 -34.41 1.19 4.25
C LYS A 334 -35.25 2.08 5.17
N ASP A 335 -35.37 3.35 4.81
CA ASP A 335 -36.20 4.35 5.51
C ASP A 335 -35.79 4.59 6.99
N VAL A 336 -34.52 4.28 7.32
CA VAL A 336 -33.95 4.44 8.67
C VAL A 336 -33.21 5.77 8.80
N ASN A 337 -33.48 6.51 9.88
CA ASN A 337 -32.72 7.70 10.26
C ASN A 337 -31.60 7.34 11.24
N LEU A 338 -30.37 7.26 10.74
CA LEU A 338 -29.19 6.97 11.55
C LEU A 338 -28.73 8.20 12.34
N THR A 339 -28.28 8.02 13.58
CA THR A 339 -27.83 9.09 14.47
C THR A 339 -26.37 8.90 14.88
N MET A 340 -25.61 9.98 15.01
CA MET A 340 -24.21 9.89 15.42
C MET A 340 -24.13 9.28 16.84
N PRO A 341 -23.31 8.23 17.06
CA PRO A 341 -23.29 7.50 18.34
C PRO A 341 -22.75 8.31 19.51
N PHE A 342 -22.03 9.42 19.25
CA PHE A 342 -21.47 10.31 20.26
C PHE A 342 -21.71 11.78 19.90
N LYS A 343 -22.04 12.62 20.90
CA LYS A 343 -22.28 14.06 20.75
C LYS A 343 -21.01 14.91 20.66
N SER A 344 -19.92 14.46 21.30
CA SER A 344 -18.63 15.16 21.33
C SER A 344 -17.55 14.32 20.63
N THR A 345 -16.74 14.99 19.82
CA THR A 345 -15.53 14.45 19.18
C THR A 345 -14.26 14.86 19.93
N ALA A 346 -14.37 15.63 21.01
CA ALA A 346 -13.21 16.09 21.78
C ALA A 346 -12.58 14.93 22.56
N THR A 347 -11.28 14.71 22.34
CA THR A 347 -10.49 13.71 23.08
C THR A 347 -10.25 14.18 24.51
N ALA A 348 -9.91 13.25 25.41
CA ALA A 348 -9.50 13.58 26.77
C ALA A 348 -8.34 14.61 26.78
N TYR A 349 -7.41 14.47 25.84
CA TYR A 349 -6.32 15.43 25.63
C TYR A 349 -6.83 16.85 25.31
N THR A 350 -7.81 16.99 24.41
CA THR A 350 -8.38 18.30 24.05
C THR A 350 -9.08 18.94 25.25
N GLU A 351 -9.83 18.16 26.02
CA GLU A 351 -10.53 18.70 27.20
C GLU A 351 -9.57 19.06 28.33
N LEU A 352 -8.54 18.24 28.57
CA LEU A 352 -7.47 18.56 29.52
C LEU A 352 -6.72 19.83 29.13
N LYS A 353 -6.40 19.98 27.84
CA LYS A 353 -5.84 21.21 27.28
C LYS A 353 -6.75 22.40 27.58
N ASP A 354 -8.03 22.30 27.21
CA ASP A 354 -8.97 23.42 27.37
C ASP A 354 -9.16 23.77 28.85
N MET A 355 -9.24 22.77 29.74
CA MET A 355 -9.32 22.99 31.19
C MET A 355 -8.09 23.71 31.75
N LEU A 356 -6.89 23.33 31.31
CA LEU A 356 -5.63 23.92 31.74
C LEU A 356 -5.44 25.34 31.19
N LEU A 357 -5.57 25.52 29.87
CA LEU A 357 -5.34 26.80 29.19
C LEU A 357 -6.40 27.86 29.54
N SER A 358 -7.58 27.45 30.01
CA SER A 358 -8.62 28.36 30.53
C SER A 358 -8.45 28.72 32.01
N SER A 359 -7.42 28.23 32.70
CA SER A 359 -7.12 28.68 34.07
C SER A 359 -6.71 30.15 34.08
N SER A 360 -7.08 30.91 35.12
CA SER A 360 -6.90 32.36 35.19
C SER A 360 -5.47 32.82 34.89
N LYS A 361 -4.48 32.19 35.53
CA LYS A 361 -3.07 32.53 35.32
C LYS A 361 -2.58 32.26 33.89
N LEU A 362 -2.94 31.12 33.31
CA LEU A 362 -2.47 30.76 31.96
C LEU A 362 -3.18 31.58 30.88
N SER A 363 -4.47 31.88 31.05
CA SER A 363 -5.20 32.74 30.12
C SER A 363 -4.67 34.18 30.15
N GLU A 364 -4.29 34.70 31.31
CA GLU A 364 -3.60 35.98 31.45
C GLU A 364 -2.25 35.99 30.72
N ILE A 365 -1.43 34.95 30.85
CA ILE A 365 -0.14 34.84 30.14
C ILE A 365 -0.34 34.82 28.62
N ILE A 366 -1.31 34.04 28.13
CA ILE A 366 -1.60 33.92 26.70
C ILE A 366 -2.09 35.27 26.14
N GLY A 367 -2.98 35.95 26.87
CA GLY A 367 -3.59 37.22 26.50
C GLY A 367 -2.68 38.45 26.70
N ALA A 368 -1.58 38.33 27.45
CA ALA A 368 -0.69 39.45 27.75
C ALA A 368 -0.16 40.13 26.48
N ASN A 369 -0.04 41.45 26.48
CA ASN A 369 0.55 42.19 25.36
C ASN A 369 2.07 42.31 25.53
N VAL A 370 2.77 41.17 25.47
CA VAL A 370 4.23 41.06 25.61
C VAL A 370 4.82 40.25 24.44
N PRO A 371 6.14 40.34 24.18
CA PRO A 371 6.77 39.56 23.11
C PRO A 371 6.48 38.06 23.23
N VAL A 372 6.37 37.39 22.08
CA VAL A 372 6.06 35.95 21.99
C VAL A 372 7.07 35.09 22.78
N SER A 373 8.36 35.46 22.76
CA SER A 373 9.39 34.80 23.55
C SER A 373 9.09 34.85 25.05
N THR A 374 8.74 36.03 25.57
CA THR A 374 8.38 36.24 26.97
C THR A 374 7.12 35.46 27.35
N LYS A 375 6.12 35.38 26.44
CA LYS A 375 4.94 34.53 26.67
C LYS A 375 5.36 33.07 26.83
N ILE A 376 6.23 32.56 25.96
CA ILE A 376 6.70 31.17 26.01
C ILE A 376 7.46 30.89 27.31
N GLU A 377 8.35 31.79 27.72
CA GLU A 377 9.09 31.67 28.99
C GLU A 377 8.13 31.59 30.18
N ASN A 378 7.16 32.50 30.25
CA ASN A 378 6.15 32.52 31.31
C ASN A 378 5.26 31.28 31.30
N LEU A 379 4.88 30.78 30.11
CA LEU A 379 4.10 29.54 29.98
C LEU A 379 4.86 28.33 30.52
N ILE A 380 6.14 28.17 30.14
CA ILE A 380 6.98 27.06 30.59
C ILE A 380 7.22 27.14 32.10
N ALA A 381 7.46 28.36 32.61
CA ALA A 381 7.63 28.60 34.05
C ALA A 381 6.36 28.23 34.83
N GLU A 382 5.17 28.65 34.37
CA GLU A 382 3.92 28.36 35.06
C GLU A 382 3.56 26.86 34.99
N ASN A 383 3.53 26.29 33.78
CA ASN A 383 3.18 24.89 33.57
C ASN A 383 3.68 24.36 32.21
N ILE A 384 4.61 23.41 32.23
CA ILE A 384 5.23 22.83 31.02
C ILE A 384 4.22 22.12 30.11
N PHE A 385 3.15 21.54 30.68
CA PHE A 385 2.10 20.88 29.90
C PHE A 385 1.36 21.90 29.02
N ALA A 386 1.17 23.14 29.49
CA ALA A 386 0.54 24.20 28.70
C ALA A 386 1.35 24.51 27.43
N ALA A 387 2.67 24.64 27.53
CA ALA A 387 3.54 24.85 26.38
C ALA A 387 3.47 23.65 25.41
N LYS A 388 3.51 22.41 25.91
CA LYS A 388 3.37 21.19 25.07
C LYS A 388 2.01 21.09 24.39
N PHE A 389 0.94 21.49 25.07
CA PHE A 389 -0.40 21.54 24.49
C PHE A 389 -0.50 22.56 23.35
N ILE A 390 0.02 23.78 23.57
CA ILE A 390 0.00 24.85 22.58
C ILE A 390 0.86 24.46 21.37
N GLN A 391 2.05 23.90 21.59
CA GLN A 391 2.93 23.39 20.53
C GLN A 391 2.19 22.39 19.60
N ASN A 392 1.34 21.54 20.17
CA ASN A 392 0.60 20.52 19.42
C ASN A 392 -0.77 21.01 18.90
N SER A 393 -1.12 22.27 19.11
CA SER A 393 -2.41 22.85 18.71
C SER A 393 -2.34 23.63 17.39
N GLY A 394 -3.48 23.74 16.70
CA GLY A 394 -3.67 24.63 15.55
C GLY A 394 -4.45 25.92 15.84
N ASN A 395 -4.76 26.21 17.11
CA ASN A 395 -5.59 27.35 17.51
C ASN A 395 -4.75 28.53 18.06
N PHE A 396 -3.41 28.42 18.01
CA PHE A 396 -2.48 29.40 18.55
C PHE A 396 -1.32 29.61 17.56
N ASP A 397 -1.61 29.83 16.28
CA ASP A 397 -0.66 29.71 15.17
C ASP A 397 0.68 30.43 15.41
N GLU A 398 0.69 31.63 15.99
CA GLU A 398 1.93 32.35 16.28
C GLU A 398 2.74 31.70 17.41
N LEU A 399 2.12 31.40 18.56
CA LEU A 399 2.78 30.75 19.70
C LEU A 399 3.19 29.31 19.37
N ALA A 400 2.32 28.55 18.69
CA ALA A 400 2.57 27.18 18.29
C ALA A 400 3.72 27.09 17.28
N LYS A 401 3.79 28.03 16.33
CA LYS A 401 4.92 28.16 15.41
C LYS A 401 6.20 28.54 16.14
N ALA A 402 6.15 29.54 17.03
CA ALA A 402 7.31 29.96 17.79
C ALA A 402 7.86 28.85 18.70
N LEU A 403 7.00 28.06 19.36
CA LEU A 403 7.42 26.89 20.14
C LEU A 403 8.10 25.79 19.31
N LYS A 404 7.83 25.70 18.00
CA LYS A 404 8.45 24.73 17.07
C LYS A 404 9.71 25.25 16.40
N GLU A 405 9.73 26.52 16.03
CA GLU A 405 10.73 27.08 15.11
C GLU A 405 11.68 28.08 15.77
N SER A 406 11.25 28.76 16.84
CA SER A 406 11.97 29.89 17.45
C SER A 406 11.78 29.95 18.96
N CYS A 407 11.80 28.79 19.62
CA CYS A 407 11.59 28.71 21.06
C CYS A 407 12.75 29.45 21.78
N PRO A 408 12.48 30.30 22.78
CA PRO A 408 13.53 31.09 23.43
C PRO A 408 14.49 30.20 24.23
N PRO A 409 15.81 30.46 24.18
CA PRO A 409 16.77 29.77 25.03
C PRO A 409 16.65 30.25 26.49
N SER A 410 16.99 29.38 27.41
CA SER A 410 17.05 29.62 28.85
C SER A 410 18.46 30.00 29.35
N ARG A 411 19.45 29.96 28.44
CA ARG A 411 20.87 30.29 28.68
C ARG A 411 21.49 30.94 27.44
N THR A 412 22.52 31.73 27.68
CA THR A 412 23.46 32.19 26.65
C THR A 412 24.48 31.09 26.30
N VAL A 413 25.19 31.25 25.17
CA VAL A 413 26.26 30.32 24.78
C VAL A 413 27.38 30.27 25.83
N ASP A 414 27.72 31.41 26.44
CA ASP A 414 28.78 31.47 27.46
C ASP A 414 28.39 30.74 28.75
N GLU A 415 27.13 30.85 29.16
CA GLU A 415 26.60 30.11 30.31
C GLU A 415 26.59 28.60 30.04
N ALA A 416 26.22 28.19 28.82
CA ALA A 416 26.29 26.80 28.41
C ALA A 416 27.74 26.28 28.35
N GLU A 417 28.68 27.08 27.84
CA GLU A 417 30.12 26.75 27.78
C GLU A 417 30.68 26.52 29.19
N LYS A 418 30.29 27.36 30.15
CA LYS A 418 30.70 27.21 31.56
C LYS A 418 30.20 25.88 32.14
N LEU A 419 28.92 25.57 31.97
CA LEU A 419 28.33 24.32 32.46
C LEU A 419 28.98 23.07 31.84
N ILE A 420 29.26 23.11 30.53
CA ILE A 420 29.95 22.04 29.82
C ILE A 420 31.39 21.91 30.32
N SER A 421 32.09 23.02 30.52
CA SER A 421 33.46 23.04 31.02
C SER A 421 33.57 22.50 32.45
N GLU A 422 32.58 22.76 33.30
CA GLU A 422 32.50 22.17 34.65
C GLU A 422 32.34 20.64 34.62
N THR A 423 31.65 20.11 33.60
CA THR A 423 31.36 18.67 33.50
C THR A 423 32.44 17.89 32.72
N PHE A 424 33.00 18.47 31.66
CA PHE A 424 33.90 17.80 30.73
C PHE A 424 35.29 18.45 30.61
N GLY A 425 35.57 19.52 31.36
CA GLY A 425 36.75 20.34 31.17
C GLY A 425 36.78 21.00 29.78
N LYS A 426 37.97 21.34 29.29
CA LYS A 426 38.17 21.97 27.97
C LYS A 426 38.10 20.99 26.78
N LYS A 427 37.44 19.85 26.95
CA LYS A 427 37.32 18.81 25.92
C LYS A 427 36.43 19.26 24.75
N TYR A 428 35.43 20.09 25.03
CA TYR A 428 34.49 20.60 24.04
C TYR A 428 34.45 22.12 24.11
N VAL A 429 34.52 22.77 22.95
CA VAL A 429 34.42 24.22 22.82
C VAL A 429 33.18 24.54 21.99
N LEU A 430 32.21 25.25 22.57
CA LEU A 430 31.00 25.66 21.88
C LEU A 430 31.31 26.67 20.77
N SER A 431 30.51 26.61 19.72
CA SER A 431 30.60 27.51 18.57
C SER A 431 29.30 28.28 18.36
N LYS A 432 28.15 27.62 18.43
CA LYS A 432 26.83 28.24 18.27
C LYS A 432 25.72 27.40 18.88
N LEU A 433 24.62 28.06 19.24
CA LEU A 433 23.34 27.43 19.51
C LEU A 433 22.72 26.93 18.19
N LEU A 434 22.33 25.66 18.12
CA LEU A 434 21.76 25.04 16.92
C LEU A 434 20.24 24.99 16.92
N GLY A 435 19.64 24.69 18.06
CA GLY A 435 18.20 24.49 18.16
C GLY A 435 17.72 24.53 19.60
N VAL A 436 16.50 25.01 19.78
CA VAL A 436 15.87 25.15 21.09
C VAL A 436 14.50 24.50 21.03
N GLY A 437 14.28 23.51 21.89
CA GLY A 437 12.99 22.88 22.10
C GLY A 437 12.31 23.37 23.37
N THR A 438 11.16 22.79 23.67
CA THR A 438 10.39 23.12 24.89
C THR A 438 11.11 22.69 26.16
N VAL A 439 11.89 21.59 26.12
CA VAL A 439 12.55 21.02 27.31
C VAL A 439 14.08 21.11 27.29
N ALA A 440 14.68 21.26 26.11
CA ALA A 440 16.13 21.17 25.92
C ALA A 440 16.65 22.12 24.83
N GLU A 441 17.93 22.40 24.88
CA GLU A 441 18.72 23.21 23.95
C GLU A 441 19.83 22.35 23.36
N THR A 442 20.15 22.56 22.08
CA THR A 442 21.23 21.85 21.40
C THR A 442 22.24 22.85 20.86
N TYR A 443 23.52 22.59 21.14
CA TYR A 443 24.64 23.44 20.78
C TYR A 443 25.62 22.68 19.87
N LEU A 444 26.26 23.41 18.95
CA LEU A 444 27.38 22.90 18.15
C LEU A 444 28.68 23.12 18.92
N ALA A 445 29.46 22.08 19.09
CA ALA A 445 30.78 22.15 19.71
C ALA A 445 31.84 21.49 18.84
N LYS A 446 33.10 21.82 19.10
CA LYS A 446 34.26 21.13 18.54
C LYS A 446 34.96 20.37 19.65
N ASN A 447 35.17 19.08 19.45
CA ASN A 447 36.01 18.28 20.33
C ASN A 447 37.48 18.70 20.12
N THR A 448 38.16 19.13 21.18
CA THR A 448 39.51 19.71 21.09
C THR A 448 40.59 18.67 20.80
N GLU A 449 40.37 17.42 21.19
CA GLU A 449 41.31 16.30 21.00
C GLU A 449 41.30 15.76 19.56
N THR A 450 40.10 15.64 18.96
CA THR A 450 39.91 15.04 17.64
C THR A 450 39.66 16.06 16.52
N GLY A 451 39.35 17.30 16.90
CA GLY A 451 38.94 18.35 15.97
C GLY A 451 37.56 18.16 15.33
N LYS A 452 36.82 17.10 15.68
CA LYS A 452 35.51 16.80 15.09
C LYS A 452 34.40 17.68 15.68
N GLU A 453 33.43 18.03 14.83
CA GLU A 453 32.19 18.68 15.26
C GLU A 453 31.24 17.68 15.93
N VAL A 454 30.66 18.11 17.04
CA VAL A 454 29.70 17.34 17.85
C VAL A 454 28.53 18.23 18.22
N CYS A 455 27.38 17.62 18.50
CA CYS A 455 26.23 18.33 19.06
C CYS A 455 26.10 17.98 20.55
N ILE A 456 25.90 19.00 21.38
CA ILE A 456 25.68 18.87 22.82
C ILE A 456 24.26 19.28 23.15
N LYS A 457 23.47 18.37 23.71
CA LYS A 457 22.08 18.61 24.15
C LYS A 457 22.06 18.79 25.68
N LEU A 458 21.41 19.86 26.11
CA LEU A 458 21.29 20.30 27.51
C LEU A 458 19.82 20.51 27.85
N LEU A 459 19.37 20.13 29.04
CA LEU A 459 18.03 20.51 29.52
C LEU A 459 17.97 22.02 29.79
N LYS A 460 16.83 22.64 29.51
CA LYS A 460 16.59 24.05 29.85
C LYS A 460 16.70 24.29 31.36
N ASN A 461 17.10 25.50 31.75
CA ASN A 461 17.12 25.91 33.16
C ASN A 461 15.75 25.67 33.80
N GLY A 462 15.74 25.04 34.98
CA GLY A 462 14.51 24.74 35.73
C GLY A 462 13.67 23.58 35.21
N ILE A 463 14.07 22.92 34.11
CA ILE A 463 13.37 21.73 33.60
C ILE A 463 14.03 20.46 34.14
N ASN A 464 13.33 19.76 35.02
CA ASN A 464 13.73 18.50 35.63
C ASN A 464 12.50 17.67 36.06
N ALA A 465 12.73 16.49 36.63
CA ALA A 465 11.65 15.60 37.11
C ALA A 465 10.78 16.23 38.21
N GLU A 466 11.37 17.07 39.07
CA GLU A 466 10.65 17.78 40.14
C GLU A 466 9.66 18.80 39.56
N LYS A 467 10.09 19.59 38.56
CA LYS A 467 9.23 20.54 37.85
C LYS A 467 8.05 19.85 37.18
N ILE A 468 8.29 18.72 36.50
CA ILE A 468 7.23 17.94 35.85
C ILE A 468 6.22 17.45 36.89
N THR A 469 6.70 16.95 38.04
CA THR A 469 5.84 16.48 39.13
C THR A 469 5.01 17.61 39.73
N ALA A 470 5.62 18.79 39.95
CA ALA A 470 4.92 19.97 40.45
C ALA A 470 3.83 20.44 39.48
N ASP A 471 4.15 20.51 38.19
CA ASP A 471 3.19 20.94 37.16
C ASP A 471 2.05 19.94 36.95
N LYS A 472 2.35 18.65 37.08
CA LYS A 472 1.34 17.57 37.08
C LYS A 472 0.34 17.77 38.22
N ASN A 473 0.84 18.02 39.44
CA ASN A 473 -0.01 18.24 40.60
C ASN A 473 -0.88 19.49 40.44
N LYS A 474 -0.33 20.60 39.92
CA LYS A 474 -1.12 21.80 39.58
C LYS A 474 -2.27 21.47 38.63
N MET A 475 -2.01 20.67 37.59
CA MET A 475 -3.01 20.28 36.61
C MET A 475 -4.10 19.39 37.22
N ILE A 476 -3.74 18.47 38.13
CA ILE A 476 -4.70 17.65 38.87
C ILE A 476 -5.64 18.53 39.71
N GLU A 477 -5.12 19.54 40.42
CA GLU A 477 -5.94 20.45 41.22
C GLU A 477 -6.93 21.27 40.35
N ILE A 478 -6.52 21.70 39.16
CA ILE A 478 -7.42 22.36 38.20
C ILE A 478 -8.56 21.42 37.80
N VAL A 479 -8.27 20.15 37.50
CA VAL A 479 -9.29 19.18 37.11
C VAL A 479 -10.24 18.87 38.27
N LYS A 480 -9.72 18.66 39.49
CA LYS A 480 -10.55 18.47 40.70
C LYS A 480 -11.53 19.61 40.94
N SER A 481 -11.14 20.84 40.63
CA SER A 481 -12.02 22.01 40.78
C SER A 481 -13.17 22.06 39.74
N LYS A 482 -13.04 21.36 38.61
CA LYS A 482 -13.99 21.42 37.48
C LYS A 482 -14.88 20.18 37.35
N ILE A 483 -14.49 19.06 37.94
CA ILE A 483 -15.13 17.76 37.74
C ILE A 483 -15.54 17.16 39.08
N SER A 484 -16.85 17.01 39.28
CA SER A 484 -17.43 16.47 40.51
C SER A 484 -17.70 14.97 40.46
N ASP A 485 -17.84 14.36 39.27
CA ASP A 485 -18.04 12.92 39.14
C ASP A 485 -16.72 12.17 39.39
N GLU A 486 -16.68 11.32 40.41
CA GLU A 486 -15.47 10.62 40.85
C GLU A 486 -14.89 9.71 39.76
N LYS A 487 -15.73 9.00 39.01
CA LYS A 487 -15.26 8.09 37.95
C LYS A 487 -14.59 8.86 36.82
N GLN A 488 -15.21 9.95 36.41
CA GLN A 488 -14.69 10.86 35.39
C GLN A 488 -13.42 11.57 35.89
N LEU A 489 -13.38 12.00 37.15
CA LEU A 489 -12.20 12.61 37.76
C LEU A 489 -10.99 11.66 37.71
N GLN A 490 -11.17 10.42 38.15
CA GLN A 490 -10.12 9.40 38.12
C GLN A 490 -9.65 9.09 36.68
N TYR A 491 -10.55 9.13 35.70
CA TYR A 491 -10.18 8.99 34.29
C TYR A 491 -9.23 10.11 33.84
N TYR A 492 -9.50 11.37 34.18
CA TYR A 492 -8.62 12.48 33.80
C TYR A 492 -7.30 12.49 34.59
N ILE A 493 -7.31 12.13 35.87
CA ILE A 493 -6.07 12.00 36.67
C ILE A 493 -5.13 11.00 36.01
N ARG A 494 -5.61 9.81 35.64
CA ARG A 494 -4.79 8.81 34.94
C ARG A 494 -4.26 9.31 33.59
N ASN A 495 -5.03 10.10 32.84
CA ASN A 495 -4.54 10.74 31.60
C ASN A 495 -3.43 11.77 31.89
N ILE A 496 -3.54 12.54 32.98
CA ILE A 496 -2.50 13.50 33.41
C ILE A 496 -1.22 12.75 33.81
N GLU A 497 -1.35 11.61 34.48
CA GLU A 497 -0.21 10.76 34.85
C GLU A 497 0.51 10.19 33.61
N ASP A 498 -0.22 9.67 32.63
CA ASP A 498 0.36 9.19 31.36
C ASP A 498 1.08 10.33 30.61
N LEU A 499 0.51 11.54 30.58
CA LEU A 499 1.16 12.72 30.01
C LEU A 499 2.45 13.08 30.75
N ALA A 500 2.43 13.04 32.08
CA ALA A 500 3.60 13.34 32.90
C ALA A 500 4.72 12.32 32.71
N GLU A 501 4.38 11.04 32.59
CA GLU A 501 5.34 9.98 32.27
C GLU A 501 5.98 10.19 30.89
N ALA A 502 5.18 10.57 29.89
CA ALA A 502 5.67 10.84 28.54
C ALA A 502 6.67 12.00 28.50
N ILE A 503 6.39 13.13 29.18
CA ILE A 503 7.32 14.25 29.29
C ILE A 503 8.53 13.88 30.16
N GLY A 504 8.34 13.08 31.20
CA GLY A 504 9.41 12.54 32.04
C GLY A 504 10.46 11.77 31.23
N LYS A 505 10.03 10.96 30.26
CA LYS A 505 10.92 10.25 29.33
C LYS A 505 11.70 11.17 28.40
N GLU A 506 11.17 12.35 28.07
CA GLU A 506 11.83 13.34 27.20
C GLU A 506 12.97 14.08 27.91
N VAL A 507 12.89 14.24 29.24
CA VAL A 507 13.95 14.86 30.04
C VAL A 507 15.00 13.86 30.55
N ASP A 508 14.75 12.56 30.38
CA ASP A 508 15.73 11.50 30.65
C ASP A 508 16.59 11.23 29.41
N LEU A 509 17.72 11.95 29.33
CA LEU A 509 18.64 11.80 28.19
C LEU A 509 19.35 10.44 28.15
N ASN A 510 19.39 9.67 29.25
CA ASN A 510 19.89 8.30 29.22
C ASN A 510 18.92 7.37 28.47
N ASN A 511 17.62 7.57 28.69
CA ASN A 511 16.59 6.86 27.93
C ASN A 511 16.65 7.19 26.43
N GLU A 512 16.96 8.44 26.05
CA GLU A 512 17.18 8.83 24.65
C GLU A 512 18.39 8.11 24.02
N LEU A 513 19.49 7.92 24.77
CA LEU A 513 20.64 7.13 24.31
C LEU A 513 20.29 5.67 24.06
N HIS A 514 19.59 5.04 24.99
CA HIS A 514 19.15 3.65 24.80
C HIS A 514 18.19 3.52 23.60
N SER A 515 17.28 4.49 23.44
CA SER A 515 16.36 4.57 22.31
C SER A 515 17.09 4.70 20.97
N ALA A 516 18.11 5.56 20.89
CA ALA A 516 18.96 5.73 19.70
C ALA A 516 19.69 4.44 19.33
N GLN A 517 20.28 3.77 20.33
CA GLN A 517 21.03 2.53 20.16
C GLN A 517 20.12 1.40 19.67
N GLU A 518 18.92 1.26 20.24
CA GLU A 518 17.94 0.28 19.81
C GLU A 518 17.43 0.56 18.39
N LEU A 519 17.02 1.80 18.10
CA LEU A 519 16.56 2.18 16.76
C LEU A 519 17.59 1.87 15.68
N ALA A 520 18.88 2.11 15.97
CA ALA A 520 19.95 1.82 15.03
C ALA A 520 20.11 0.34 14.71
N LYS A 521 19.72 -0.58 15.61
CA LYS A 521 19.74 -2.04 15.33
C LYS A 521 18.70 -2.42 14.26
N PHE A 522 17.64 -1.64 14.13
CA PHE A 522 16.53 -1.87 13.20
C PHE A 522 16.51 -0.93 11.99
N SER A 523 17.51 -0.04 11.87
CA SER A 523 17.62 0.92 10.77
C SER A 523 18.78 0.56 9.85
N LYS A 524 18.49 -0.16 8.76
CA LYS A 524 19.50 -0.56 7.76
C LYS A 524 19.66 0.50 6.68
N TYR A 525 18.57 1.15 6.29
CA TYR A 525 18.55 2.06 5.14
C TYR A 525 18.73 3.54 5.49
N ALA A 526 18.84 3.86 6.79
CA ALA A 526 19.24 5.15 7.30
C ALA A 526 20.30 4.97 8.38
N ASN A 527 21.19 5.95 8.51
CA ASN A 527 22.00 6.08 9.70
C ASN A 527 21.12 6.61 10.84
N VAL A 528 21.54 6.39 12.08
CA VAL A 528 20.90 6.94 13.27
C VAL A 528 22.00 7.63 14.05
N VAL A 529 21.82 8.92 14.35
CA VAL A 529 22.77 9.63 15.21
C VAL A 529 22.70 9.01 16.59
N LYS A 530 23.86 8.58 17.08
CA LYS A 530 23.99 7.99 18.41
C LYS A 530 24.76 8.96 19.30
N PRO A 531 24.28 9.18 20.53
CA PRO A 531 25.13 9.72 21.56
C PRO A 531 26.23 8.72 21.91
N PHE A 532 27.40 9.26 22.20
CA PHE A 532 28.55 8.47 22.60
C PHE A 532 29.05 8.83 24.01
N GLU A 533 28.60 9.94 24.59
CA GLU A 533 28.95 10.35 25.96
C GLU A 533 27.76 11.05 26.62
N ILE A 534 27.43 10.66 27.87
CA ILE A 534 26.46 11.34 28.73
C ILE A 534 27.05 11.47 30.13
N LYS A 535 27.05 12.69 30.69
CA LYS A 535 27.39 12.96 32.09
C LYS A 535 26.51 14.09 32.61
N ASN A 536 25.99 13.98 33.83
CA ASN A 536 25.17 15.02 34.48
C ASN A 536 24.00 15.53 33.62
N ASN A 537 23.30 14.64 32.89
CA ASN A 537 22.24 15.01 31.93
C ASN A 537 22.71 16.01 30.84
N ILE A 538 23.99 15.98 30.50
CA ILE A 538 24.56 16.59 29.31
C ILE A 538 24.87 15.46 28.33
N TYR A 539 24.27 15.57 27.16
CA TYR A 539 24.27 14.52 26.14
C TYR A 539 25.12 14.96 24.95
N ILE A 540 26.07 14.14 24.52
CA ILE A 540 26.96 14.44 23.40
C ILE A 540 26.80 13.41 22.30
N MET A 541 26.53 13.90 21.09
CA MET A 541 26.32 13.10 19.89
C MET A 541 27.10 13.61 18.69
N GLU A 542 27.30 12.74 17.71
CA GLU A 542 27.87 13.14 16.42
C GLU A 542 26.94 14.12 15.70
N LYS A 543 27.52 15.13 15.03
CA LYS A 543 26.76 15.99 14.13
C LYS A 543 26.26 15.17 12.94
N ALA A 544 24.96 15.22 12.66
CA ALA A 544 24.40 14.60 11.47
C ALA A 544 25.01 15.22 10.20
N PRO A 545 25.47 14.41 9.23
CA PRO A 545 26.05 14.96 8.01
C PRO A 545 24.97 15.58 7.10
N GLY A 546 25.31 16.73 6.51
CA GLY A 546 24.51 17.39 5.49
C GLY A 546 23.38 18.26 6.04
N ILE A 547 22.26 18.31 5.32
CA ILE A 547 21.15 19.26 5.57
C ILE A 547 19.89 18.54 6.05
N SER A 548 19.04 19.21 6.82
CA SER A 548 17.72 18.65 7.12
C SER A 548 16.87 18.55 5.84
N LEU A 549 16.00 17.55 5.79
CA LEU A 549 15.08 17.32 4.68
C LEU A 549 14.04 18.44 4.59
N LYS A 550 13.71 19.10 5.71
CA LYS A 550 12.94 20.35 5.77
C LYS A 550 13.66 21.49 5.06
N THR A 551 14.94 21.70 5.34
CA THR A 551 15.76 22.73 4.68
C THR A 551 15.80 22.50 3.16
N LEU A 552 15.95 21.24 2.74
CA LEU A 552 15.90 20.86 1.33
C LEU A 552 14.53 21.20 0.70
N GLN A 553 13.44 20.83 1.39
CA GLN A 553 12.07 21.11 0.94
C GLN A 553 11.81 22.62 0.81
N ASP A 554 12.28 23.42 1.76
CA ASP A 554 12.07 24.86 1.79
C ASP A 554 12.79 25.56 0.66
N VAL A 555 14.06 25.23 0.44
CA VAL A 555 14.81 25.87 -0.66
C VAL A 555 14.31 25.39 -2.01
N SER A 556 13.99 24.11 -2.17
CA SER A 556 13.33 23.59 -3.38
C SER A 556 12.05 24.38 -3.70
N SER A 557 11.22 24.67 -2.68
CA SER A 557 10.00 25.47 -2.84
C SER A 557 10.29 26.93 -3.21
N LEU A 558 11.30 27.54 -2.57
CA LEU A 558 11.75 28.91 -2.86
C LEU A 558 12.32 29.04 -4.27
N GLU A 559 13.11 28.07 -4.74
CA GLU A 559 13.65 28.03 -6.11
C GLU A 559 12.54 27.89 -7.16
N ALA A 560 11.55 27.03 -6.89
CA ALA A 560 10.37 26.93 -7.76
C ALA A 560 9.59 28.26 -7.81
N ALA A 561 9.42 28.94 -6.67
CA ALA A 561 8.77 30.24 -6.59
C ALA A 561 9.57 31.33 -7.33
N LYS A 562 10.90 31.35 -7.19
CA LYS A 562 11.79 32.24 -7.94
C LYS A 562 11.60 32.06 -9.44
N ASN A 563 11.63 30.82 -9.93
CA ASN A 563 11.43 30.52 -11.35
C ASN A 563 10.05 30.95 -11.86
N TYR A 564 9.01 30.81 -11.03
CA TYR A 564 7.67 31.31 -11.36
C TYR A 564 7.65 32.84 -11.52
N TYR A 565 8.23 33.58 -10.56
CA TYR A 565 8.27 35.05 -10.63
C TYR A 565 9.19 35.55 -11.74
N SER A 566 10.30 34.88 -12.03
CA SER A 566 11.16 35.20 -13.19
C SER A 566 10.41 35.10 -14.50
N LYS A 567 9.55 34.08 -14.68
CA LYS A 567 8.71 33.96 -15.88
C LYS A 567 7.64 35.05 -15.97
N LYS A 568 6.99 35.36 -14.85
CA LYS A 568 6.05 36.49 -14.77
C LYS A 568 6.72 37.82 -15.06
N LEU A 569 7.95 38.02 -14.59
CA LEU A 569 8.75 39.20 -14.87
C LEU A 569 8.97 39.37 -16.38
N GLU A 570 9.41 38.33 -17.09
CA GLU A 570 9.58 38.38 -18.55
C GLU A 570 8.26 38.63 -19.27
N LYS A 571 7.17 38.01 -18.82
CA LYS A 571 5.84 38.27 -19.34
C LYS A 571 5.41 39.72 -19.14
N PHE A 572 5.53 40.28 -17.93
CA PHE A 572 5.15 41.66 -17.65
C PHE A 572 6.03 42.68 -18.36
N LYS A 573 7.33 42.37 -18.58
CA LYS A 573 8.18 43.16 -19.48
C LYS A 573 7.62 43.18 -20.90
N SER A 574 7.20 42.02 -21.43
CA SER A 574 6.61 41.95 -22.78
C SER A 574 5.26 42.67 -22.89
N GLU A 575 4.47 42.68 -21.81
CA GLU A 575 3.17 43.36 -21.72
C GLU A 575 3.29 44.85 -21.36
N LYS A 576 4.52 45.38 -21.16
CA LYS A 576 4.79 46.74 -20.69
C LYS A 576 4.06 47.09 -19.37
N ASN A 577 3.89 46.11 -18.48
CA ASN A 577 3.25 46.30 -17.18
C ASN A 577 4.32 46.63 -16.11
N GLU A 578 4.56 47.93 -15.89
CA GLU A 578 5.60 48.41 -14.96
C GLU A 578 5.36 47.97 -13.51
N PHE A 579 4.12 48.03 -13.02
CA PHE A 579 3.79 47.60 -11.66
C PHE A 579 4.10 46.10 -11.46
N GLY A 580 3.71 45.27 -12.43
CA GLY A 580 4.01 43.83 -12.42
C GLY A 580 5.51 43.53 -12.46
N VAL A 581 6.30 44.35 -13.17
CA VAL A 581 7.77 44.24 -13.22
C VAL A 581 8.39 44.56 -11.86
N ILE A 582 7.97 45.64 -11.20
CA ILE A 582 8.45 46.03 -9.86
C ILE A 582 8.12 44.93 -8.85
N TYR A 583 6.85 44.52 -8.80
CA TYR A 583 6.38 43.47 -7.89
C TYR A 583 7.17 42.17 -8.05
N CYS A 584 7.41 41.70 -9.29
CA CYS A 584 8.17 40.47 -9.49
C CYS A 584 9.65 40.60 -9.11
N LYS A 585 10.27 41.77 -9.30
CA LYS A 585 11.66 42.02 -8.85
C LYS A 585 11.77 41.99 -7.34
N ASP A 586 10.83 42.63 -6.64
CA ASP A 586 10.81 42.67 -5.17
C ASP A 586 10.61 41.26 -4.58
N GLU A 587 9.68 40.48 -5.13
CA GLU A 587 9.46 39.09 -4.73
C GLU A 587 10.70 38.20 -4.98
N ILE A 588 11.36 38.36 -6.14
CA ILE A 588 12.60 37.63 -6.44
C ILE A 588 13.70 38.00 -5.43
N ASN A 589 13.90 39.29 -5.15
CA ASN A 589 14.89 39.75 -4.18
C ASN A 589 14.60 39.20 -2.78
N HIS A 590 13.34 39.21 -2.33
CA HIS A 590 12.92 38.63 -1.05
C HIS A 590 13.21 37.13 -0.98
N ILE A 591 12.93 36.40 -2.06
CA ILE A 591 13.23 34.96 -2.15
C ILE A 591 14.74 34.71 -2.11
N GLU A 592 15.55 35.49 -2.84
CA GLU A 592 17.01 35.37 -2.83
C GLU A 592 17.60 35.65 -1.45
N GLN A 593 17.11 36.65 -0.74
CA GLN A 593 17.50 36.92 0.65
C GLN A 593 17.16 35.75 1.58
N LYS A 594 15.98 35.14 1.43
CA LYS A 594 15.61 33.94 2.21
C LYS A 594 16.53 32.76 1.92
N ILE A 595 16.83 32.49 0.65
CA ILE A 595 17.77 31.43 0.26
C ILE A 595 19.18 31.71 0.82
N ALA A 596 19.64 32.96 0.74
CA ALA A 596 20.94 33.36 1.28
C ALA A 596 21.03 33.13 2.80
N ARG A 597 20.00 33.51 3.56
CA ARG A 597 19.92 33.25 5.01
C ARG A 597 19.95 31.75 5.34
N ILE A 598 19.25 30.92 4.56
CA ILE A 598 19.29 29.47 4.73
C ILE A 598 20.69 28.93 4.46
N LYS A 599 21.35 29.41 3.39
CA LYS A 599 22.73 29.04 3.02
C LYS A 599 23.75 29.41 4.09
N GLU A 600 23.63 30.59 4.67
CA GLU A 600 24.51 31.07 5.75
C GLU A 600 24.39 30.19 6.99
N ASN A 601 23.15 29.82 7.36
CA ASN A 601 22.89 28.98 8.54
C ASN A 601 23.23 27.50 8.34
N SER A 602 23.34 27.06 7.09
CA SER A 602 23.64 25.67 6.70
C SER A 602 24.78 25.64 5.66
N PRO A 603 26.06 25.74 6.05
CA PRO A 603 27.17 25.81 5.09
C PRO A 603 27.25 24.59 4.16
N ASP A 604 26.82 23.41 4.61
CA ASP A 604 26.67 22.21 3.79
C ASP A 604 25.68 22.40 2.62
N PHE A 605 24.78 23.38 2.74
CA PHE A 605 23.78 23.78 1.75
C PHE A 605 24.39 24.44 0.50
N ALA A 606 25.54 25.10 0.60
CA ALA A 606 26.16 25.80 -0.52
C ALA A 606 26.43 24.87 -1.73
N SER A 607 26.42 23.55 -1.50
CA SER A 607 26.62 22.49 -2.49
C SER A 607 25.35 21.92 -3.15
N ILE A 608 24.16 22.46 -2.88
CA ILE A 608 22.87 21.95 -3.38
C ILE A 608 22.59 22.49 -4.77
N ASP A 609 23.21 21.84 -5.74
CA ASP A 609 22.58 21.64 -7.04
C ASP A 609 22.24 20.15 -7.10
N ILE A 610 20.98 19.79 -6.82
CA ILE A 610 20.54 18.39 -6.80
C ILE A 610 19.97 18.06 -8.17
N THR A 611 20.66 17.19 -8.88
CA THR A 611 20.26 16.71 -10.19
C THR A 611 18.99 15.85 -10.12
N PRO A 612 18.22 15.73 -11.22
CA PRO A 612 17.08 14.82 -11.27
C PRO A 612 17.39 13.36 -10.89
N LYS A 613 18.62 12.90 -11.14
CA LYS A 613 19.09 11.56 -10.77
C LYS A 613 19.27 11.41 -9.26
N GLU A 614 19.75 12.46 -8.59
CA GLU A 614 19.91 12.50 -7.13
C GLU A 614 18.55 12.61 -6.43
N ILE A 615 17.59 13.36 -6.98
CA ILE A 615 16.19 13.36 -6.53
C ILE A 615 15.63 11.92 -6.56
N ASP A 616 15.79 11.25 -7.70
CA ASP A 616 15.33 9.87 -7.87
C ASP A 616 15.96 8.91 -6.85
N ARG A 617 17.23 9.12 -6.52
CA ARG A 617 17.99 8.35 -5.54
C ARG A 617 17.51 8.62 -4.12
N LEU A 618 17.35 9.89 -3.75
CA LEU A 618 16.87 10.32 -2.43
C LEU A 618 15.49 9.71 -2.14
N LEU A 619 14.55 9.86 -3.07
CA LEU A 619 13.20 9.30 -2.94
C LEU A 619 13.23 7.77 -2.86
N SER A 620 14.11 7.12 -3.61
CA SER A 620 14.27 5.66 -3.55
C SER A 620 14.84 5.18 -2.21
N GLN A 621 15.75 5.94 -1.58
CA GLN A 621 16.23 5.63 -0.23
C GLN A 621 15.15 5.91 0.82
N TYR A 622 14.43 7.02 0.72
CA TYR A 622 13.33 7.35 1.63
C TYR A 622 12.23 6.27 1.62
N ILE A 623 11.85 5.76 0.44
CA ILE A 623 10.91 4.63 0.32
C ILE A 623 11.41 3.41 1.10
N LYS A 624 12.70 3.09 1.04
CA LYS A 624 13.27 1.95 1.77
C LYS A 624 13.22 2.16 3.29
N VAL A 625 13.60 3.35 3.76
CA VAL A 625 13.52 3.71 5.19
C VAL A 625 12.09 3.59 5.69
N LYS A 626 11.13 4.18 4.96
CA LYS A 626 9.71 4.11 5.30
C LYS A 626 9.18 2.68 5.36
N THR A 627 9.49 1.86 4.36
CA THR A 627 9.08 0.46 4.32
C THR A 627 9.72 -0.36 5.44
N GLU A 628 10.98 -0.08 5.79
CA GLU A 628 11.65 -0.69 6.94
C GLU A 628 10.99 -0.30 8.26
N GLN A 629 10.73 0.99 8.49
CA GLN A 629 10.16 1.48 9.74
C GLN A 629 8.72 0.97 9.96
N PHE A 630 7.86 1.01 8.94
CA PHE A 630 6.42 0.76 9.12
C PHE A 630 5.93 -0.58 8.57
N ASP A 631 6.53 -1.13 7.51
CA ASP A 631 6.05 -2.33 6.86
C ASP A 631 6.81 -3.61 7.24
N SER A 632 7.94 -3.52 7.95
CA SER A 632 8.73 -4.69 8.39
C SER A 632 8.16 -5.37 9.64
N ILE A 633 8.38 -6.68 9.75
CA ILE A 633 8.15 -7.46 10.98
C ILE A 633 9.47 -8.15 11.37
N HIS A 634 9.76 -8.18 12.67
CA HIS A 634 10.92 -8.85 13.25
C HIS A 634 10.47 -9.83 14.35
N LYS A 635 11.08 -11.02 14.39
CA LYS A 635 10.74 -12.08 15.36
C LYS A 635 10.86 -11.63 16.83
N GLY A 636 11.86 -10.82 17.16
CA GLY A 636 12.09 -10.28 18.51
C GLY A 636 11.33 -8.98 18.80
N GLY A 637 10.42 -8.55 17.92
CA GLY A 637 9.93 -7.17 17.91
C GLY A 637 10.92 -6.21 17.23
N LYS A 638 10.52 -4.95 17.11
CA LYS A 638 11.30 -3.88 16.47
C LYS A 638 11.14 -2.57 17.22
N VAL A 639 12.10 -1.67 17.01
CA VAL A 639 12.02 -0.27 17.42
C VAL A 639 11.97 0.59 16.16
N LEU A 640 11.05 1.54 16.13
CA LEU A 640 10.90 2.51 15.05
C LEU A 640 10.93 3.93 15.58
N HIS A 641 11.25 4.87 14.70
CA HIS A 641 11.33 6.28 14.99
C HIS A 641 9.91 6.85 15.22
N GLY A 642 9.68 7.44 16.39
CA GLY A 642 8.36 7.93 16.80
C GLY A 642 7.94 9.25 16.13
N ASP A 643 8.90 10.04 15.64
CA ASP A 643 8.62 11.31 14.99
C ASP A 643 9.42 11.54 13.70
N THR A 644 8.94 10.97 12.59
CA THR A 644 9.64 11.00 11.28
C THR A 644 9.33 12.23 10.43
N HIS A 645 9.21 13.40 11.05
CA HIS A 645 9.02 14.65 10.33
C HIS A 645 10.31 15.09 9.58
N PRO A 646 10.23 15.99 8.58
CA PRO A 646 11.37 16.32 7.73
C PRO A 646 12.52 17.06 8.44
N GLY A 647 12.28 17.60 9.64
CA GLY A 647 13.33 18.22 10.46
C GLY A 647 14.22 17.17 11.15
N ASN A 648 13.68 15.99 11.42
CA ASN A 648 14.38 14.88 12.10
C ASN A 648 15.08 13.92 11.13
N ILE A 649 15.15 14.30 9.84
CA ILE A 649 15.81 13.51 8.80
C ILE A 649 16.82 14.40 8.09
N TYR A 650 18.09 13.99 8.10
CA TYR A 650 19.18 14.69 7.44
C TYR A 650 19.61 13.96 6.18
N VAL A 651 19.97 14.72 5.16
CA VAL A 651 20.43 14.26 3.85
C VAL A 651 21.92 14.51 3.73
N ASP A 652 22.70 13.43 3.75
CA ASP A 652 24.13 13.46 3.42
C ASP A 652 24.29 13.63 1.90
N LEU A 653 24.65 14.85 1.50
CA LEU A 653 24.82 15.22 0.10
C LEU A 653 25.99 14.46 -0.57
N ASN A 654 27.03 14.09 0.17
CA ASN A 654 28.16 13.34 -0.36
C ASN A 654 27.77 11.88 -0.64
N ALA A 655 27.05 11.25 0.29
CA ALA A 655 26.50 9.90 0.09
C ALA A 655 25.44 9.88 -1.04
N LEU A 656 24.67 10.96 -1.18
CA LEU A 656 23.70 11.12 -2.26
C LEU A 656 24.40 11.20 -3.63
N LYS A 657 25.41 12.08 -3.77
CA LYS A 657 26.18 12.31 -5.01
C LYS A 657 27.04 11.13 -5.42
N SER A 658 27.90 10.66 -4.50
CA SER A 658 28.84 9.53 -4.75
C SER A 658 28.12 8.22 -5.01
N GLY A 659 26.93 8.13 -4.44
CA GLY A 659 26.09 7.00 -4.51
C GLY A 659 26.47 5.82 -3.63
N LYS A 660 27.33 6.03 -2.64
CA LYS A 660 27.78 5.03 -1.67
C LYS A 660 27.21 5.33 -0.29
N GLY A 661 26.88 4.29 0.48
CA GLY A 661 26.31 4.42 1.82
C GLY A 661 24.85 4.88 1.87
N ASN A 662 24.37 5.09 3.10
CA ASN A 662 23.05 5.66 3.39
C ASN A 662 23.13 7.19 3.29
N ALA A 663 22.26 7.81 2.50
CA ALA A 663 22.20 9.26 2.40
C ALA A 663 21.20 9.88 3.39
N LEU A 664 20.45 9.07 4.12
CA LEU A 664 19.51 9.53 5.14
C LEU A 664 20.04 9.22 6.53
N THR A 665 19.93 10.18 7.42
CA THR A 665 20.30 10.06 8.84
C THR A 665 19.11 10.51 9.70
N LEU A 666 18.69 9.67 10.65
CA LEU A 666 17.65 9.98 11.62
C LEU A 666 18.27 10.63 12.86
N VAL A 667 17.64 11.68 13.36
CA VAL A 667 18.01 12.41 14.59
C VAL A 667 16.78 12.58 15.49
N ASP A 668 16.98 13.08 16.71
CA ASP A 668 15.90 13.28 17.70
C ASP A 668 15.17 11.98 18.04
N THR A 669 15.95 11.04 18.59
CA THR A 669 15.52 9.69 18.93
C THR A 669 14.92 9.61 20.33
N GLY A 670 14.58 10.75 20.95
CA GLY A 670 13.93 10.79 22.27
C GLY A 670 12.56 10.12 22.27
N ASN A 671 11.89 10.10 21.12
CA ASN A 671 10.64 9.37 20.91
C ASN A 671 10.86 8.19 19.97
N THR A 672 10.94 6.98 20.53
CA THR A 672 10.92 5.73 19.76
C THR A 672 9.74 4.85 20.18
N ILE A 673 9.28 4.04 19.24
CA ILE A 673 8.14 3.15 19.46
C ILE A 673 8.64 1.71 19.38
N LYS A 674 8.54 1.00 20.49
CA LYS A 674 8.86 -0.42 20.58
C LYS A 674 7.62 -1.23 20.29
N LEU A 675 7.69 -2.11 19.29
CA LEU A 675 6.61 -3.01 18.92
C LEU A 675 7.06 -4.46 19.07
N SER A 676 6.22 -5.27 19.69
CA SER A 676 6.30 -6.72 19.58
C SER A 676 6.04 -7.17 18.14
N MET A 677 6.34 -8.44 17.86
CA MET A 677 6.02 -9.06 16.57
C MET A 677 4.51 -9.03 16.27
N GLU A 678 3.68 -9.34 17.27
CA GLU A 678 2.22 -9.35 17.12
C GLU A 678 1.65 -7.94 16.98
N GLN A 679 2.16 -6.96 17.74
CA GLN A 679 1.82 -5.54 17.57
C GLN A 679 2.12 -5.06 16.14
N SER A 680 3.31 -5.39 15.62
CA SER A 680 3.71 -5.05 14.25
C SER A 680 2.77 -5.67 13.21
N LYS A 681 2.37 -6.93 13.42
CA LYS A 681 1.45 -7.66 12.54
C LYS A 681 0.04 -7.10 12.58
N ASN A 682 -0.47 -6.76 13.76
CA ASN A 682 -1.79 -6.16 13.93
C ASN A 682 -1.83 -4.77 13.29
N ALA A 683 -0.82 -3.94 13.52
CA ALA A 683 -0.69 -2.62 12.91
C ALA A 683 -0.62 -2.65 11.38
N LEU A 684 0.02 -3.66 10.79
CA LEU A 684 0.07 -3.87 9.34
C LEU A 684 -1.28 -4.28 8.74
N LYS A 685 -2.14 -4.91 9.54
CA LYS A 685 -3.45 -5.40 9.11
C LYS A 685 -4.60 -4.49 9.50
N LEU A 686 -4.36 -3.45 10.31
CA LEU A 686 -5.39 -2.55 10.83
C LEU A 686 -6.30 -1.99 9.74
N ASP A 687 -5.73 -1.43 8.68
CA ASP A 687 -6.46 -0.90 7.52
C ASP A 687 -7.30 -2.00 6.81
N GLN A 688 -6.81 -3.25 6.81
CA GLN A 688 -7.60 -4.39 6.35
C GLN A 688 -8.76 -4.72 7.30
N TYR A 689 -8.54 -4.65 8.61
CA TYR A 689 -9.57 -4.88 9.63
C TYR A 689 -10.66 -3.82 9.56
N ILE A 690 -10.27 -2.54 9.47
CA ILE A 690 -11.17 -1.39 9.25
C ILE A 690 -11.99 -1.63 7.99
N ARG A 691 -11.35 -1.83 6.83
CA ARG A 691 -12.09 -2.02 5.57
C ARG A 691 -13.10 -3.16 5.59
N ARG A 692 -12.90 -4.18 6.44
CA ARG A 692 -13.80 -5.32 6.57
C ARG A 692 -14.77 -5.22 7.75
N GLY A 693 -14.70 -4.19 8.58
CA GLY A 693 -15.49 -4.10 9.82
C GLY A 693 -15.16 -5.24 10.78
N ASN A 694 -13.89 -5.66 10.86
CA ASN A 694 -13.48 -6.76 11.73
C ASN A 694 -13.38 -6.28 13.18
N VAL A 695 -14.53 -6.24 13.85
CA VAL A 695 -14.66 -5.68 15.20
C VAL A 695 -13.75 -6.37 16.20
N LYS A 696 -13.60 -7.68 16.15
CA LYS A 696 -12.81 -8.44 17.14
C LYS A 696 -11.32 -8.07 17.10
N ASP A 697 -10.72 -8.05 15.91
CA ASP A 697 -9.30 -7.69 15.78
C ASP A 697 -9.08 -6.18 15.95
N ILE A 698 -10.07 -5.35 15.61
CA ILE A 698 -10.05 -3.91 15.94
C ILE A 698 -10.05 -3.72 17.46
N SER A 699 -10.93 -4.41 18.18
CA SER A 699 -11.05 -4.31 19.64
C SER A 699 -9.76 -4.77 20.32
N SER A 700 -9.19 -5.87 19.84
CA SER A 700 -7.88 -6.35 20.29
C SER A 700 -6.79 -5.30 20.06
N TYR A 701 -6.77 -4.67 18.89
CA TYR A 701 -5.77 -3.65 18.56
C TYR A 701 -5.88 -2.39 19.44
N VAL A 702 -7.08 -1.92 19.76
CA VAL A 702 -7.26 -0.68 20.55
C VAL A 702 -7.16 -0.88 22.05
N VAL A 703 -7.45 -2.08 22.56
CA VAL A 703 -7.29 -2.43 23.99
C VAL A 703 -5.85 -2.81 24.33
N GLU A 704 -5.05 -3.22 23.34
CA GLU A 704 -3.66 -3.61 23.54
C GLU A 704 -2.83 -2.48 24.18
N GLY A 705 -2.34 -2.69 25.41
CA GLY A 705 -1.58 -1.68 26.15
C GLY A 705 -2.41 -0.53 26.71
N ALA A 706 -3.74 -0.65 26.74
CA ALA A 706 -4.62 0.33 27.38
C ALA A 706 -4.46 0.34 28.89
N ILE A 707 -4.62 1.52 29.50
CA ILE A 707 -4.68 1.67 30.97
C ILE A 707 -6.13 1.42 31.39
N LEU A 708 -6.32 0.38 32.17
CA LEU A 708 -7.63 -0.09 32.61
C LEU A 708 -8.00 0.52 33.97
N PRO A 709 -9.28 0.76 34.25
CA PRO A 709 -9.72 1.13 35.60
C PRO A 709 -9.53 -0.04 36.58
N ASP A 710 -9.40 0.28 37.87
CA ASP A 710 -9.18 -0.72 38.91
C ASP A 710 -10.23 -1.85 38.88
N GLY A 711 -9.75 -3.09 38.99
CA GLY A 711 -10.58 -4.29 38.97
C GLY A 711 -11.02 -4.75 37.56
N MET A 712 -10.74 -4.00 36.49
CA MET A 712 -11.03 -4.43 35.12
C MET A 712 -9.89 -5.26 34.53
N THR A 713 -10.22 -6.44 33.99
CA THR A 713 -9.26 -7.27 33.25
C THR A 713 -9.21 -6.89 31.78
N GLU A 714 -8.10 -7.16 31.10
CA GLU A 714 -7.94 -6.92 29.65
C GLU A 714 -9.01 -7.67 28.83
N LYS A 715 -9.37 -8.89 29.25
CA LYS A 715 -10.44 -9.67 28.63
C LYS A 715 -11.80 -8.97 28.75
N ALA A 716 -12.12 -8.44 29.94
CA ALA A 716 -13.36 -7.69 30.14
C ALA A 716 -13.39 -6.40 29.31
N ALA A 717 -12.27 -5.67 29.24
CA ALA A 717 -12.13 -4.49 28.40
C ALA A 717 -12.35 -4.81 26.91
N LEU A 718 -11.76 -5.91 26.41
CA LEU A 718 -11.93 -6.37 25.04
C LEU A 718 -13.38 -6.73 24.71
N GLU A 719 -14.06 -7.47 25.59
CA GLU A 719 -15.46 -7.87 25.41
C GLU A 719 -16.40 -6.65 25.37
N ILE A 720 -16.15 -5.65 26.22
CA ILE A 720 -16.93 -4.41 26.27
C ILE A 720 -16.72 -3.57 25.00
N VAL A 721 -15.47 -3.36 24.59
CA VAL A 721 -15.15 -2.59 23.37
C VAL A 721 -15.67 -3.30 22.11
N GLU A 722 -15.53 -4.63 22.03
CA GLU A 722 -16.09 -5.43 20.94
C GLU A 722 -17.61 -5.30 20.88
N THR A 723 -18.29 -5.35 22.02
CA THR A 723 -19.75 -5.23 22.09
C THR A 723 -20.24 -3.87 21.58
N ASP A 724 -19.64 -2.77 22.05
CA ASP A 724 -20.03 -1.42 21.63
C ASP A 724 -19.69 -1.18 20.16
N LEU A 725 -18.53 -1.61 19.67
CA LEU A 725 -18.19 -1.53 18.25
C LEU A 725 -19.11 -2.38 17.39
N ARG A 726 -19.49 -3.59 17.82
CA ARG A 726 -20.42 -4.47 17.11
C ARG A 726 -21.78 -3.83 16.98
N LYS A 727 -22.27 -3.18 18.05
CA LYS A 727 -23.50 -2.39 18.00
C LYS A 727 -23.37 -1.28 16.97
N ILE A 728 -22.36 -0.40 17.09
CA ILE A 728 -22.20 0.75 16.20
C ILE A 728 -21.99 0.34 14.73
N PHE A 729 -21.21 -0.72 14.46
CA PHE A 729 -20.89 -1.13 13.09
C PHE A 729 -22.06 -1.83 12.40
N PHE A 730 -22.92 -2.55 13.13
CA PHE A 730 -23.89 -3.45 12.53
C PHE A 730 -25.34 -3.21 12.97
N ASP A 731 -25.65 -2.29 13.87
CA ASP A 731 -27.04 -1.90 14.15
C ASP A 731 -27.67 -1.10 12.98
N ASN A 732 -28.94 -0.77 13.14
CA ASN A 732 -29.70 0.15 12.28
C ASN A 732 -30.02 1.47 13.00
N GLU A 733 -29.25 1.88 14.00
CA GLU A 733 -29.49 3.11 14.79
C GLU A 733 -28.33 4.09 14.64
N SER A 734 -27.10 3.59 14.69
CA SER A 734 -25.88 4.38 14.71
C SER A 734 -25.47 4.79 13.30
N ALA A 735 -25.17 6.06 13.05
CA ALA A 735 -24.50 6.52 11.85
C ALA A 735 -23.01 6.13 11.90
N LEU A 736 -22.41 5.95 10.72
CA LEU A 736 -21.00 5.57 10.62
C LEU A 736 -20.35 6.36 9.49
N GLN A 737 -19.53 7.33 9.86
CA GLN A 737 -18.69 8.07 8.91
C GLN A 737 -17.72 7.14 8.18
N TYR A 738 -17.11 7.62 7.09
CA TYR A 738 -16.05 6.88 6.42
C TYR A 738 -14.95 6.47 7.42
N MET A 739 -14.71 5.17 7.52
CA MET A 739 -13.77 4.63 8.50
C MET A 739 -12.37 4.54 7.91
N ASN A 740 -11.48 5.40 8.40
CA ASN A 740 -10.04 5.34 8.25
C ASN A 740 -9.39 5.17 9.64
N ASN A 741 -8.06 5.24 9.74
CA ASN A 741 -7.40 5.07 11.03
C ASN A 741 -7.81 6.16 12.03
N ASP A 742 -7.89 7.42 11.59
CA ASP A 742 -8.22 8.56 12.46
C ASP A 742 -9.66 8.50 12.98
N SER A 743 -10.63 8.26 12.09
CA SER A 743 -12.04 8.13 12.47
C SER A 743 -12.30 6.87 13.29
N LEU A 744 -11.52 5.79 13.09
CA LEU A 744 -11.54 4.62 13.98
C LEU A 744 -11.04 4.98 15.36
N LEU A 745 -9.84 5.57 15.47
CA LEU A 745 -9.26 5.90 16.76
C LEU A 745 -10.13 6.89 17.53
N ALA A 746 -10.76 7.86 16.86
CA ALA A 746 -11.72 8.77 17.48
C ALA A 746 -12.95 8.00 18.03
N LEU A 747 -13.54 7.13 17.21
CA LEU A 747 -14.69 6.33 17.62
C LEU A 747 -14.36 5.42 18.81
N THR A 748 -13.24 4.68 18.74
CA THR A 748 -12.83 3.76 19.80
C THR A 748 -12.41 4.50 21.05
N SER A 749 -11.80 5.68 20.94
CA SER A 749 -11.49 6.52 22.11
C SER A 749 -12.76 6.92 22.85
N ASN A 750 -13.84 7.28 22.14
CA ASN A 750 -15.13 7.58 22.76
C ASN A 750 -15.77 6.35 23.43
N ILE A 751 -15.69 5.18 22.79
CA ILE A 751 -16.15 3.91 23.38
C ILE A 751 -15.35 3.61 24.66
N MET A 752 -14.02 3.66 24.59
CA MET A 752 -13.14 3.36 25.71
C MET A 752 -13.35 4.34 26.87
N ARG A 753 -13.51 5.63 26.56
CA ARG A 753 -13.83 6.68 27.54
C ARG A 753 -15.15 6.44 28.27
N LYS A 754 -16.21 6.00 27.58
CA LYS A 754 -17.50 5.62 28.20
C LYS A 754 -17.30 4.56 29.31
N HIS A 755 -16.26 3.74 29.21
CA HIS A 755 -15.92 2.69 30.16
C HIS A 755 -14.68 3.01 31.01
N ASN A 756 -14.22 4.26 31.03
CA ASN A 756 -13.04 4.74 31.76
C ASN A 756 -11.71 4.05 31.38
N ILE A 757 -11.63 3.49 30.17
CA ILE A 757 -10.43 2.88 29.60
C ILE A 757 -9.64 3.95 28.85
N ILE A 758 -8.34 4.05 29.10
CA ILE A 758 -7.46 4.98 28.40
C ILE A 758 -6.70 4.22 27.31
N PRO A 759 -6.77 4.64 26.04
CA PRO A 759 -6.02 3.99 24.96
C PRO A 759 -4.52 3.95 25.23
N GLY A 760 -3.87 2.85 24.83
CA GLY A 760 -2.42 2.73 24.93
C GLY A 760 -1.70 3.76 24.07
N SER A 761 -0.64 4.37 24.62
CA SER A 761 0.17 5.38 23.90
C SER A 761 0.94 4.81 22.71
N THR A 762 1.23 3.50 22.71
CA THR A 762 2.01 2.83 21.65
C THR A 762 1.32 2.89 20.29
N GLN A 763 0.05 2.49 20.20
CA GLN A 763 -0.71 2.45 18.95
C GLN A 763 -0.98 3.87 18.46
N LEU A 764 -1.32 4.80 19.37
CA LEU A 764 -1.51 6.20 19.04
C LEU A 764 -0.23 6.83 18.46
N ASN A 765 0.92 6.60 19.11
CA ASN A 765 2.21 7.09 18.64
C ASN A 765 2.59 6.45 17.30
N LEU A 766 2.29 5.16 17.09
CA LEU A 766 2.55 4.48 15.83
C LEU A 766 1.76 5.09 14.68
N GLU A 767 0.47 5.38 14.87
CA GLU A 767 -0.35 5.98 13.83
C GLU A 767 0.04 7.44 13.57
N LYS A 768 0.40 8.21 14.61
CA LYS A 768 1.02 9.54 14.45
C LYS A 768 2.31 9.48 13.63
N ALA A 769 3.21 8.55 13.96
CA ALA A 769 4.48 8.38 13.26
C ALA A 769 4.27 8.00 11.78
N LYS A 770 3.32 7.10 11.49
CA LYS A 770 2.93 6.73 10.12
C LYS A 770 2.38 7.93 9.36
N HIS A 771 1.46 8.68 9.96
CA HIS A 771 0.85 9.86 9.35
C HIS A 771 1.91 10.92 9.04
N ALA A 772 2.79 11.24 10.01
CA ALA A 772 3.90 12.16 9.81
C ALA A 772 4.83 11.70 8.67
N SER A 773 5.11 10.40 8.58
CA SER A 773 5.92 9.83 7.50
C SER A 773 5.24 9.87 6.12
N ASP A 774 3.92 9.67 6.06
CA ASP A 774 3.08 9.78 4.86
C ASP A 774 3.04 11.22 4.36
N GLN A 775 2.78 12.17 5.26
CA GLN A 775 2.77 13.59 4.95
C GLN A 775 4.15 14.07 4.48
N SER A 776 5.21 13.73 5.23
CA SER A 776 6.59 14.07 4.88
C SER A 776 6.97 13.56 3.48
N PHE A 777 6.65 12.30 3.18
CA PHE A 777 6.93 11.74 1.86
C PHE A 777 6.19 12.49 0.74
N HIS A 778 4.91 12.83 0.96
CA HIS A 778 4.12 13.58 0.00
C HIS A 778 4.71 14.98 -0.25
N ASP A 779 5.06 15.69 0.81
CA ASP A 779 5.57 17.07 0.74
C ASP A 779 6.94 17.14 0.05
N ILE A 780 7.82 16.18 0.34
CA ILE A 780 9.13 16.07 -0.34
C ILE A 780 8.94 15.76 -1.82
N VAL A 781 8.11 14.77 -2.17
CA VAL A 781 7.83 14.44 -3.56
C VAL A 781 7.29 15.67 -4.29
N GLN A 782 6.34 16.38 -3.69
CA GLN A 782 5.76 17.59 -4.29
C GLN A 782 6.80 18.68 -4.50
N SER A 783 7.62 18.98 -3.49
CA SER A 783 8.65 20.02 -3.55
C SER A 783 9.73 19.72 -4.60
N LEU A 784 10.23 18.48 -4.64
CA LEU A 784 11.25 18.06 -5.61
C LEU A 784 10.70 18.01 -7.05
N VAL A 785 9.45 17.62 -7.24
CA VAL A 785 8.75 17.68 -8.54
C VAL A 785 8.60 19.13 -9.00
N ASN A 786 8.11 20.01 -8.12
CA ASN A 786 7.94 21.42 -8.44
C ASN A 786 9.27 22.04 -8.89
N THR A 787 10.35 21.75 -8.17
CA THR A 787 11.71 22.23 -8.50
C THR A 787 12.17 21.71 -9.85
N LYS A 788 12.13 20.38 -10.07
CA LYS A 788 12.55 19.71 -11.31
C LYS A 788 11.88 20.28 -12.56
N TYR A 789 10.62 20.70 -12.43
CA TYR A 789 9.79 21.13 -13.54
C TYR A 789 9.55 22.64 -13.61
N SER A 790 10.05 23.39 -12.63
CA SER A 790 9.86 24.85 -12.51
C SER A 790 10.42 25.64 -13.69
N SER A 791 11.43 25.12 -14.40
CA SER A 791 12.06 25.77 -15.56
C SER A 791 11.28 25.60 -16.87
N LEU A 792 10.35 24.63 -16.99
CA LEU A 792 9.63 24.36 -18.24
C LEU A 792 8.56 25.40 -18.59
N ASN A 793 8.44 25.77 -19.87
CA ASN A 793 7.44 26.74 -20.33
C ASN A 793 6.00 26.17 -20.18
N THR A 794 5.06 27.01 -19.73
CA THR A 794 3.65 26.66 -19.48
C THR A 794 2.66 27.57 -20.21
N GLU A 795 3.09 28.37 -21.18
CA GLU A 795 2.22 29.33 -21.86
C GLU A 795 1.15 28.67 -22.74
N SER A 796 1.50 27.59 -23.45
CA SER A 796 0.56 26.90 -24.32
C SER A 796 -0.19 25.76 -23.61
N LYS A 797 -1.44 25.49 -24.03
CA LYS A 797 -2.21 24.32 -23.56
C LYS A 797 -1.47 22.99 -23.80
N LYS A 798 -0.69 22.89 -24.89
CA LYS A 798 0.09 21.70 -25.25
C LYS A 798 1.28 21.50 -24.31
N ASP A 799 1.95 22.57 -23.93
CA ASP A 799 3.09 22.52 -23.01
C ASP A 799 2.63 22.24 -21.58
N LYS A 800 1.49 22.81 -21.15
CA LYS A 800 0.83 22.42 -19.89
C LYS A 800 0.50 20.92 -19.87
N ALA A 801 -0.11 20.39 -20.93
CA ALA A 801 -0.45 18.96 -21.01
C ALA A 801 0.81 18.06 -21.00
N LYS A 802 1.88 18.47 -21.69
CA LYS A 802 3.17 17.75 -21.67
C LYS A 802 3.81 17.78 -20.29
N LEU A 803 3.77 18.92 -19.61
CA LEU A 803 4.26 19.09 -18.24
C LEU A 803 3.48 18.20 -17.27
N THR A 804 2.14 18.24 -17.30
CA THR A 804 1.29 17.37 -16.49
C THR A 804 1.58 15.90 -16.76
N PHE A 805 1.76 15.49 -18.01
CA PHE A 805 2.12 14.10 -18.35
C PHE A 805 3.49 13.69 -17.76
N MET A 806 4.49 14.56 -17.82
CA MET A 806 5.82 14.30 -17.27
C MET A 806 5.79 14.18 -15.73
N ILE A 807 5.08 15.09 -15.06
CA ILE A 807 4.85 15.03 -13.60
C ILE A 807 4.14 13.72 -13.23
N SER A 808 3.04 13.40 -13.90
CA SER A 808 2.27 12.17 -13.64
C SER A 808 3.10 10.92 -13.85
N LYS A 809 3.95 10.87 -14.87
CA LYS A 809 4.85 9.73 -15.12
C LYS A 809 5.84 9.50 -13.98
N ASP A 810 6.43 10.56 -13.44
CA ASP A 810 7.42 10.47 -12.35
C ASP A 810 6.75 10.09 -11.02
N VAL A 811 5.64 10.74 -10.69
CA VAL A 811 4.83 10.37 -9.51
C VAL A 811 4.37 8.91 -9.59
N ALA A 812 3.99 8.43 -10.79
CA ALA A 812 3.62 7.03 -11.01
C ALA A 812 4.79 6.09 -10.79
N SER A 813 5.97 6.48 -11.27
CA SER A 813 7.20 5.70 -11.09
C SER A 813 7.49 5.50 -9.60
N TRP A 814 7.42 6.55 -8.79
CA TRP A 814 7.70 6.45 -7.36
C TRP A 814 6.60 5.72 -6.60
N GLY A 815 5.33 5.95 -6.92
CA GLY A 815 4.21 5.17 -6.37
C GLY A 815 4.34 3.67 -6.68
N ALA A 816 4.74 3.31 -7.90
CA ALA A 816 5.00 1.93 -8.29
C ALA A 816 6.22 1.33 -7.55
N ARG A 817 7.28 2.12 -7.31
CA ARG A 817 8.44 1.70 -6.50
C ARG A 817 8.04 1.44 -5.05
N LEU A 818 7.23 2.30 -4.44
CA LEU A 818 6.71 2.12 -3.07
C LEU A 818 5.84 0.86 -2.97
N LEU A 819 4.91 0.65 -3.90
CA LEU A 819 4.09 -0.56 -3.95
C LEU A 819 4.94 -1.83 -4.14
N LYS A 820 5.98 -1.77 -4.98
CA LYS A 820 6.92 -2.87 -5.16
C LYS A 820 7.71 -3.14 -3.88
N ALA A 821 8.20 -2.11 -3.19
CA ALA A 821 8.91 -2.23 -1.93
C ALA A 821 8.03 -2.89 -0.86
N LYS A 822 6.79 -2.42 -0.69
CA LYS A 822 5.80 -3.02 0.22
C LYS A 822 5.55 -4.50 -0.08
N LYS A 823 5.36 -4.88 -1.34
CA LYS A 823 5.17 -6.29 -1.75
C LYS A 823 6.40 -7.16 -1.47
N LEU A 824 7.60 -6.66 -1.75
CA LEU A 824 8.84 -7.39 -1.43
C LEU A 824 9.01 -7.54 0.09
N GLN A 825 8.67 -6.50 0.85
CA GLN A 825 8.68 -6.55 2.31
C GLN A 825 7.63 -7.55 2.84
N GLU A 826 6.44 -7.60 2.25
CA GLU A 826 5.42 -8.59 2.60
C GLU A 826 5.91 -10.03 2.36
N LEU A 827 6.58 -10.28 1.23
CA LEU A 827 7.23 -11.57 0.95
C LEU A 827 8.31 -11.90 1.98
N HIS A 828 9.14 -10.92 2.34
CA HIS A 828 10.16 -11.08 3.36
C HIS A 828 9.55 -11.37 4.74
N ASN A 829 8.52 -10.62 5.13
CA ASN A 829 7.77 -10.86 6.37
C ASN A 829 7.19 -12.28 6.37
N MET A 830 6.55 -12.71 5.28
CA MET A 830 6.01 -14.07 5.15
C MET A 830 7.10 -15.15 5.30
N SER A 831 8.30 -14.92 4.78
CA SER A 831 9.42 -15.86 4.91
C SER A 831 9.88 -16.08 6.34
N GLN A 832 9.56 -15.16 7.27
CA GLN A 832 9.88 -15.32 8.69
C GLN A 832 8.95 -16.31 9.41
N TYR A 833 7.87 -16.77 8.77
CA TYR A 833 6.87 -17.68 9.34
C TYR A 833 7.00 -19.11 8.79
N PRO A 834 6.67 -20.13 9.59
CA PRO A 834 6.40 -21.47 9.09
C PRO A 834 5.24 -21.46 8.07
N PHE A 835 5.34 -22.24 6.99
CA PHE A 835 4.32 -22.29 5.91
C PHE A 835 2.88 -22.56 6.41
N LYS A 836 2.73 -23.38 7.46
CA LYS A 836 1.43 -23.63 8.11
C LYS A 836 0.82 -22.36 8.70
N GLN A 837 1.62 -21.50 9.32
CA GLN A 837 1.15 -20.21 9.85
C GLN A 837 0.84 -19.21 8.74
N ILE A 838 1.54 -19.25 7.59
CA ILE A 838 1.19 -18.42 6.42
C ILE A 838 -0.21 -18.75 5.91
N ILE A 839 -0.56 -20.04 5.82
CA ILE A 839 -1.89 -20.50 5.40
C ILE A 839 -2.97 -20.08 6.41
N THR A 840 -2.69 -20.19 7.71
CA THR A 840 -3.63 -19.76 8.76
C THR A 840 -3.77 -18.23 8.80
N ASN A 841 -2.68 -17.48 8.65
CA ASN A 841 -2.68 -16.02 8.59
C ASN A 841 -3.41 -15.48 7.34
N ALA A 842 -3.42 -16.24 6.24
CA ALA A 842 -4.22 -15.92 5.05
C ALA A 842 -5.73 -16.14 5.25
N LYS A 843 -6.13 -16.90 6.28
CA LYS A 843 -7.52 -17.16 6.67
C LYS A 843 -7.76 -16.69 8.10
N ASN A 844 -7.79 -15.38 8.30
CA ASN A 844 -8.22 -14.81 9.56
C ASN A 844 -9.70 -15.19 9.82
N PRO A 845 -10.02 -15.99 10.85
CA PRO A 845 -11.38 -16.43 11.13
C PRO A 845 -12.31 -15.31 11.61
N ASN A 846 -11.74 -14.24 12.16
CA ASN A 846 -12.49 -13.08 12.65
C ASN A 846 -12.94 -12.15 11.51
N MET A 847 -12.34 -12.27 10.32
CA MET A 847 -12.64 -11.42 9.17
C MET A 847 -14.03 -11.72 8.59
N PRO A 848 -14.95 -10.73 8.58
CA PRO A 848 -16.24 -10.90 7.92
C PRO A 848 -16.06 -11.20 6.43
N ALA A 849 -16.80 -12.19 5.95
CA ALA A 849 -16.85 -12.48 4.51
C ALA A 849 -17.46 -11.28 3.77
N THR A 850 -16.96 -10.91 2.58
CA THR A 850 -17.47 -9.74 1.83
C THR A 850 -18.92 -9.86 1.34
N ASN A 851 -19.57 -10.98 1.61
CA ASN A 851 -20.98 -11.24 1.35
C ASN A 851 -21.77 -11.52 2.64
N SER A 852 -21.19 -11.37 3.83
CA SER A 852 -21.93 -11.48 5.09
C SER A 852 -22.83 -10.26 5.29
N GLU A 853 -23.87 -10.43 6.09
CA GLU A 853 -24.78 -9.37 6.49
C GLU A 853 -24.04 -8.25 7.24
N ASP A 854 -23.19 -8.61 8.21
CA ASP A 854 -22.32 -7.68 8.97
C ASP A 854 -21.48 -6.80 8.04
N TYR A 855 -20.70 -7.40 7.12
CA TYR A 855 -19.84 -6.64 6.20
C TYR A 855 -20.64 -5.68 5.32
N LEU A 856 -21.76 -6.15 4.78
CA LEU A 856 -22.60 -5.35 3.89
C LEU A 856 -23.29 -4.21 4.64
N THR A 857 -23.78 -4.46 5.86
CA THR A 857 -24.36 -3.44 6.76
C THR A 857 -23.32 -2.35 7.04
N TYR A 858 -22.13 -2.75 7.49
CA TYR A 858 -21.01 -1.86 7.75
C TYR A 858 -20.61 -1.00 6.54
N LYS A 859 -20.63 -1.57 5.34
CA LYS A 859 -20.36 -0.82 4.10
C LYS A 859 -21.47 0.13 3.71
N PHE A 860 -22.73 -0.31 3.77
CA PHE A 860 -23.87 0.53 3.41
C PHE A 860 -23.97 1.73 4.35
N LYS A 861 -23.75 1.55 5.66
CA LYS A 861 -23.74 2.65 6.63
C LYS A 861 -22.68 3.71 6.31
N GLN A 862 -21.45 3.31 5.98
CA GLN A 862 -20.40 4.24 5.53
C GLN A 862 -20.79 5.04 4.29
N ASP A 863 -21.45 4.39 3.33
CA ASP A 863 -21.89 5.05 2.10
C ASP A 863 -23.08 6.01 2.34
N MET A 864 -23.97 5.69 3.30
CA MET A 864 -25.10 6.56 3.67
C MET A 864 -24.62 7.87 4.28
N THR A 865 -23.69 7.84 5.23
CA THR A 865 -23.20 9.05 5.93
C THR A 865 -22.44 10.00 5.00
N ASN A 866 -21.65 9.48 4.04
CA ASN A 866 -20.97 10.32 3.03
C ASN A 866 -21.93 11.11 2.13
N THR A 867 -23.18 10.64 1.98
CA THR A 867 -24.22 11.33 1.21
C THR A 867 -24.82 12.52 2.00
N PHE A 868 -24.78 12.48 3.34
CA PHE A 868 -25.27 13.58 4.18
C PHE A 868 -24.30 14.76 4.26
N GLU A 869 -22.98 14.51 4.27
CA GLU A 869 -21.97 15.59 4.25
C GLU A 869 -21.93 16.35 2.91
N THR A 870 -22.15 15.66 1.80
CA THR A 870 -22.23 16.29 0.47
C THR A 870 -23.49 17.14 0.30
N LEU A 871 -24.62 16.75 0.91
CA LEU A 871 -25.85 17.55 0.88
C LEU A 871 -25.80 18.80 1.78
N LYS A 872 -24.98 18.80 2.85
CA LYS A 872 -24.76 19.99 3.68
C LYS A 872 -23.94 21.07 2.98
N TYR A 873 -23.03 20.68 2.08
CA TYR A 873 -22.24 21.65 1.29
C TYR A 873 -23.07 22.32 0.18
N ASP A 874 -24.10 21.65 -0.33
CA ASP A 874 -25.02 22.19 -1.35
C ASP A 874 -26.16 23.04 -0.76
N SER A 875 -26.37 23.03 0.57
CA SER A 875 -27.42 23.82 1.24
C SER A 875 -26.95 25.16 1.80
N ASP A 876 -25.64 25.42 1.79
CA ASP A 876 -25.01 26.67 2.26
C ASP A 876 -24.30 27.44 1.12
N VAL A 877 -24.78 27.30 -0.14
CA VAL A 877 -24.40 28.16 -1.28
C VAL A 877 -25.58 29.02 -1.71
#